data_AF-A0A6V7EKU6-F1
#
_entry.id   AF-A0A6V7EKU6-F1
#
_cell.length_a   1.000
_cell.length_b   1.000
_cell.length_c   1.000
_cell.angle_alpha   90.00
_cell.angle_beta   90.00
_cell.angle_gamma   90.00
#
_symmetry.space_group_name_H-M   'P 1'
#
loop_
_entity.id
_entity.type
_entity.pdbx_description
1 polymer ?
#
loop_
_entity_poly.entity_id
_entity_poly.type
_entity_poly.pdbx_seq_one_letter_code
_entity_poly.pdbx_strand_id
1 'polypeptide(L)'
;MNHGVGACRTGQSTCAVRAPARGDRQWQRWLNAGACLLLALCAFAAAAAPAATAQLRDYAIDSWSSRNGLPHNSLRDIAQTHDGYLWFATWEGLVRYNGLEFSVIDRSTRPGLPDNGVGALYVDRDGALWLSDARGNLVRHSADGQWRRWERRGQWPQALIHAMTMDAQGRMWLLFEGHGLGCLWPDGRFEYFPPRDGVPLQSSFPRMLFDDQGRLLIGTLDGLIYRELDGHMHRAPAAFGLSPGLAWPYRAPDGTLWVVAGEQLYRLQGERAELVHRVPGQGHFTAMLQDRHGDLWLGSENQGLLRIGSHGVEHLPAGRSLPTGRIVSLREDAEGSIWVGANGGLFRLRETLFSSYSQRDGLSGDYARAVLEDRDGSLWIASTAGLDRMLPDGSIVPVPVATPSGRKLSVLSLALDRHGDLWVGTYADGVFVLRDGRVLRHYGEAEGIPSGHIRAIVIDDHAADHAVVWLATQRGVVKLVDGKRVALTIDGLPDGVVTALARIDGALWIGSVDGAAVLRNGKLQQLGLERLGGARSVFGFQSIGNAVWISTDRGLYRVRQGALARVGLEQGMPVDTVFQLVNDRLGNAWISSNRGVLRTELGTLDAVADGRGQLAVERYGEIDGMGNAQANGSSSPSMIARADGSVWVVTAGGISTVDPSRLQRFRERRAPPALIESVQQDGRPLAWRQQAKLPGGHRLNVSYVGMSFLLPERIEYRTRLEGLDNDWTERGRQRSVEFIGLPPGRYRLYVAARHPGGAWSPHEAMWAFEVLPLWWQRHDVRFAAVLAALLALALLYRLLLHRYKTHNARLAELVRKRTEDLQLQAQRLLQANQEKSELLTRLRIKSDVFERQAHEDALTGLPNRRHFDEALARDISRARRSGRSLVLAILDIDHFKRINDHYSHASGDAVLHEVGVLLIAAARASDLPARLGGEEFALLLADTSLEEAQALCLLIRALFHARQDWGGVDGLQVTFSAGVAELRDDDTGSSLMQRADHALYEAKSAGRDRICVG
;
A
#
# COMPACT_ATOMS: atom_id res chain seq x y z
N MET A 1 -72.32 58.01 -17.29
CA MET A 1 -72.86 56.66 -17.57
C MET A 1 -72.24 56.07 -18.84
N ASN A 2 -71.14 55.32 -18.80
CA ASN A 2 -69.98 55.49 -17.92
C ASN A 2 -68.70 55.40 -18.78
N HIS A 3 -68.02 56.57 -18.85
CA HIS A 3 -66.82 57.02 -19.56
C HIS A 3 -65.76 55.96 -19.91
N GLY A 4 -64.99 56.02 -21.01
CA GLY A 4 -64.80 57.05 -22.03
C GLY A 4 -63.29 57.25 -22.37
N VAL A 5 -63.01 57.58 -23.64
CA VAL A 5 -61.80 58.27 -24.18
C VAL A 5 -60.53 57.39 -24.35
N GLY A 6 -59.82 57.26 -25.49
CA GLY A 6 -59.35 58.20 -26.53
C GLY A 6 -57.85 58.50 -26.29
N ALA A 7 -56.88 58.54 -27.22
CA ALA A 7 -56.86 58.74 -28.68
C ALA A 7 -55.47 58.45 -29.30
N CYS A 8 -55.49 58.18 -30.63
CA CYS A 8 -54.60 58.54 -31.77
C CYS A 8 -53.06 58.68 -31.61
N ARG A 9 -52.21 58.31 -32.59
CA ARG A 9 -52.22 58.57 -34.06
C ARG A 9 -51.39 57.50 -34.80
N THR A 10 -51.98 56.77 -35.76
CA THR A 10 -51.91 56.92 -37.25
C THR A 10 -50.50 56.78 -37.86
N GLY A 11 -50.25 55.99 -38.90
CA GLY A 11 -51.15 55.73 -40.01
C GLY A 11 -50.87 54.46 -40.83
N GLN A 12 -52.01 53.88 -41.25
CA GLN A 12 -52.37 53.31 -42.54
C GLN A 12 -51.41 52.35 -43.27
N SER A 13 -51.84 51.10 -43.18
CA SER A 13 -51.75 50.03 -44.14
C SER A 13 -52.25 50.40 -45.55
N THR A 14 -51.60 49.83 -46.57
CA THR A 14 -52.29 49.28 -47.74
C THR A 14 -51.71 47.91 -48.06
N CYS A 15 -52.62 46.97 -48.31
CA CYS A 15 -52.37 45.56 -48.58
C CYS A 15 -52.36 45.36 -50.10
N ALA A 16 -51.30 44.75 -50.65
CA ALA A 16 -51.35 44.11 -51.97
C ALA A 16 -50.33 42.96 -52.01
N VAL A 17 -50.83 41.79 -52.37
CA VAL A 17 -50.16 40.48 -52.37
C VAL A 17 -49.58 40.18 -53.76
N ARG A 18 -48.28 39.84 -53.85
CA ARG A 18 -47.73 38.67 -54.61
C ARG A 18 -46.19 38.56 -54.57
N ALA A 19 -45.72 37.48 -53.92
CA ALA A 19 -44.62 36.54 -54.28
C ALA A 19 -43.15 37.06 -54.36
N PRO A 20 -42.11 36.19 -54.18
CA PRO A 20 -41.14 36.38 -53.10
C PRO A 20 -39.72 36.73 -53.58
N ALA A 21 -39.05 37.65 -52.88
CA ALA A 21 -37.61 37.85 -52.98
C ALA A 21 -36.86 36.74 -52.19
N ARG A 22 -36.61 35.60 -52.85
CA ARG A 22 -35.57 34.65 -52.45
C ARG A 22 -34.22 35.23 -52.88
N GLY A 23 -33.51 35.90 -51.99
CA GLY A 23 -32.15 36.39 -52.25
C GLY A 23 -31.28 36.46 -51.00
N ASP A 24 -31.77 37.07 -49.92
CA ASP A 24 -30.84 37.53 -48.87
C ASP A 24 -30.64 36.58 -47.68
N ARG A 25 -31.53 35.60 -47.47
CA ARG A 25 -31.37 34.64 -46.35
C ARG A 25 -30.37 33.52 -46.62
N GLN A 26 -30.02 33.27 -47.89
CA GLN A 26 -29.00 32.27 -48.23
C GLN A 26 -27.61 32.83 -47.99
N TRP A 27 -27.33 34.07 -48.43
CA TRP A 27 -26.03 34.73 -48.24
C TRP A 27 -25.64 34.91 -46.78
N GLN A 28 -26.57 35.29 -45.89
CA GLN A 28 -26.29 35.35 -44.44
C GLN A 28 -26.04 33.97 -43.81
N ARG A 29 -26.67 32.91 -44.33
CA ARG A 29 -26.39 31.53 -43.89
C ARG A 29 -25.04 31.04 -44.37
N TRP A 30 -24.61 31.40 -45.59
CA TRP A 30 -23.27 31.08 -46.11
C TRP A 30 -22.18 31.88 -45.39
N LEU A 31 -22.42 33.13 -45.01
CA LEU A 31 -21.50 33.94 -44.21
C LEU A 31 -21.37 33.41 -42.78
N ASN A 32 -22.47 33.04 -42.12
CA ASN A 32 -22.41 32.46 -40.78
C ASN A 32 -21.84 31.03 -40.80
N ALA A 33 -22.16 30.23 -41.82
CA ALA A 33 -21.55 28.92 -42.00
C ALA A 33 -20.04 29.04 -42.31
N GLY A 34 -19.64 29.99 -43.15
CA GLY A 34 -18.24 30.30 -43.45
C GLY A 34 -17.47 30.82 -42.24
N ALA A 35 -18.10 31.67 -41.41
CA ALA A 35 -17.53 32.14 -40.15
C ALA A 35 -17.42 31.01 -39.11
N CYS A 36 -18.42 30.12 -39.01
CA CYS A 36 -18.33 28.92 -38.18
C CYS A 36 -17.30 27.92 -38.71
N LEU A 37 -17.14 27.79 -40.03
CA LEU A 37 -16.12 26.93 -40.63
C LEU A 37 -14.72 27.51 -40.42
N LEU A 38 -14.55 28.83 -40.53
CA LEU A 38 -13.31 29.54 -40.23
C LEU A 38 -12.98 29.49 -38.75
N LEU A 39 -13.96 29.64 -37.85
CA LEU A 39 -13.77 29.46 -36.42
C LEU A 39 -13.45 28.00 -36.07
N ALA A 40 -14.08 27.03 -36.74
CA ALA A 40 -13.77 25.61 -36.58
C ALA A 40 -12.40 25.25 -37.17
N LEU A 41 -12.00 25.85 -38.29
CA LEU A 41 -10.67 25.69 -38.92
C LEU A 41 -9.58 26.39 -38.11
N CYS A 42 -9.85 27.56 -37.53
CA CYS A 42 -8.95 28.23 -36.60
C CYS A 42 -8.86 27.48 -35.27
N ALA A 43 -9.95 26.88 -34.79
CA ALA A 43 -9.95 26.01 -33.61
C ALA A 43 -9.21 24.69 -33.90
N PHE A 44 -9.35 24.12 -35.10
CA PHE A 44 -8.59 22.94 -35.54
C PHE A 44 -7.11 23.27 -35.76
N ALA A 45 -6.78 24.44 -36.32
CA ALA A 45 -5.41 24.89 -36.50
C ALA A 45 -4.74 25.27 -35.17
N ALA A 46 -5.49 25.82 -34.21
CA ALA A 46 -5.02 26.07 -32.84
C ALA A 46 -4.88 24.77 -32.03
N ALA A 47 -5.72 23.77 -32.29
CA ALA A 47 -5.59 22.42 -31.70
C ALA A 47 -4.49 21.57 -32.36
N ALA A 48 -3.97 22.00 -33.52
CA ALA A 48 -2.89 21.35 -34.27
C ALA A 48 -1.55 22.09 -34.17
N ALA A 49 -1.38 22.99 -33.21
CA ALA A 49 -0.03 23.36 -32.80
C ALA A 49 0.62 22.08 -32.24
N PRO A 50 1.73 21.57 -32.82
CA PRO A 50 2.46 20.48 -32.20
C PRO A 50 2.75 20.90 -30.76
N ALA A 51 2.41 20.06 -29.80
CA ALA A 51 2.70 20.33 -28.40
C ALA A 51 4.20 20.68 -28.32
N ALA A 52 4.51 21.93 -27.98
CA ALA A 52 5.89 22.39 -27.93
C ALA A 52 6.67 21.42 -27.04
N THR A 53 7.75 20.86 -27.58
CA THR A 53 8.60 19.95 -26.81
C THR A 53 9.15 20.68 -25.59
N ALA A 54 9.27 19.98 -24.46
CA ALA A 54 9.89 20.58 -23.30
C ALA A 54 11.34 20.98 -23.63
N GLN A 55 11.81 22.09 -23.06
CA GLN A 55 13.20 22.51 -23.25
C GLN A 55 14.12 21.51 -22.54
N LEU A 56 15.35 21.38 -23.00
CA LEU A 56 16.30 20.38 -22.48
C LEU A 56 16.56 20.54 -20.97
N ARG A 57 16.44 21.77 -20.44
CA ARG A 57 16.54 22.07 -19.00
C ARG A 57 15.40 21.51 -18.15
N ASP A 58 14.25 21.21 -18.75
CA ASP A 58 13.07 20.67 -18.07
C ASP A 58 13.10 19.13 -17.99
N TYR A 59 14.16 18.50 -18.48
CA TYR A 59 14.37 17.08 -18.33
C TYR A 59 15.09 16.80 -17.01
N ALA A 60 14.55 15.89 -16.21
CA ALA A 60 15.34 15.28 -15.15
C ALA A 60 16.32 14.28 -15.74
N ILE A 61 17.52 14.28 -15.17
CA ILE A 61 18.60 13.40 -15.60
C ILE A 61 18.86 12.40 -14.48
N ASP A 62 18.49 11.15 -14.74
CA ASP A 62 18.86 10.03 -13.90
C ASP A 62 20.19 9.45 -14.39
N SER A 63 21.03 8.96 -13.47
CA SER A 63 22.35 8.38 -13.81
C SER A 63 22.63 7.09 -13.06
N TRP A 64 23.14 6.10 -13.79
CA TRP A 64 23.55 4.81 -13.28
C TRP A 64 24.98 4.49 -13.69
N SER A 65 25.70 3.91 -12.74
CA SER A 65 27.09 3.49 -12.79
C SER A 65 27.24 2.16 -12.05
N SER A 66 28.47 1.65 -11.96
CA SER A 66 28.84 0.48 -11.19
C SER A 66 28.61 0.62 -9.69
N ARG A 67 28.38 1.85 -9.20
CA ARG A 67 28.03 2.11 -7.80
C ARG A 67 26.54 1.90 -7.52
N ASN A 68 25.67 1.97 -8.52
CA ASN A 68 24.22 2.08 -8.30
C ASN A 68 23.35 1.36 -9.35
N GLY A 69 23.85 0.28 -9.98
CA GLY A 69 22.98 -0.66 -10.71
C GLY A 69 23.59 -1.36 -11.91
N LEU A 70 24.60 -0.76 -12.55
CA LEU A 70 25.26 -1.38 -13.70
C LEU A 70 26.38 -2.35 -13.25
N PRO A 71 26.66 -3.43 -13.99
CA PRO A 71 27.84 -4.25 -13.73
C PRO A 71 29.14 -3.56 -14.20
N HIS A 72 29.06 -2.66 -15.19
CA HIS A 72 30.20 -1.93 -15.74
C HIS A 72 29.79 -0.55 -16.28
N ASN A 73 30.67 0.45 -16.16
CA ASN A 73 30.38 1.84 -16.55
C ASN A 73 30.45 2.09 -18.06
N SER A 74 31.30 1.35 -18.77
CA SER A 74 31.40 1.49 -20.22
C SER A 74 30.31 0.66 -20.89
N LEU A 75 29.27 1.38 -21.34
CA LEU A 75 28.24 0.85 -22.22
C LEU A 75 28.78 0.79 -23.65
N ARG A 76 28.11 -0.03 -24.46
CA ARG A 76 28.42 -0.19 -25.89
C ARG A 76 27.22 0.02 -26.79
N ASP A 77 26.05 -0.41 -26.36
CA ASP A 77 24.82 -0.27 -27.14
C ASP A 77 23.58 -0.33 -26.26
N ILE A 78 22.48 0.22 -26.77
CA ILE A 78 21.16 0.21 -26.11
C ILE A 78 20.10 -0.27 -27.09
N ALA A 79 19.30 -1.23 -26.66
CA ALA A 79 18.14 -1.72 -27.42
C ALA A 79 16.89 -1.79 -26.55
N GLN A 80 15.72 -1.69 -27.19
CA GLN A 80 14.43 -1.98 -26.55
C GLN A 80 13.71 -3.06 -27.35
N THR A 81 13.28 -4.12 -26.68
CA THR A 81 12.45 -5.20 -27.28
C THR A 81 10.97 -4.84 -27.23
N HIS A 82 10.14 -5.53 -28.03
CA HIS A 82 8.71 -5.22 -28.17
C HIS A 82 7.88 -5.46 -26.89
N ASP A 83 8.37 -6.32 -26.00
CA ASP A 83 7.83 -6.53 -24.65
C ASP A 83 8.14 -5.36 -23.69
N GLY A 84 8.91 -4.38 -24.14
CA GLY A 84 9.18 -3.13 -23.44
C GLY A 84 10.51 -3.10 -22.69
N TYR A 85 11.20 -4.23 -22.50
CA TYR A 85 12.48 -4.23 -21.76
C TYR A 85 13.55 -3.43 -22.49
N LEU A 86 14.32 -2.68 -21.71
CA LEU A 86 15.57 -2.08 -22.16
C LEU A 86 16.71 -3.06 -21.93
N TRP A 87 17.63 -3.08 -22.89
CA TRP A 87 18.80 -3.93 -22.92
C TRP A 87 20.04 -3.08 -23.12
N PHE A 88 21.03 -3.28 -22.26
CA PHE A 88 22.28 -2.55 -22.28
C PHE A 88 23.45 -3.51 -22.48
N ALA A 89 24.23 -3.28 -23.53
CA ALA A 89 25.48 -4.00 -23.76
C ALA A 89 26.60 -3.37 -22.93
N THR A 90 27.27 -4.20 -22.11
CA THR A 90 28.39 -3.77 -21.27
C THR A 90 29.57 -4.73 -21.40
N TRP A 91 30.73 -4.36 -20.86
CA TRP A 91 31.90 -5.25 -20.81
C TRP A 91 31.76 -6.41 -19.82
N GLU A 92 30.84 -6.32 -18.86
CA GLU A 92 30.59 -7.34 -17.83
C GLU A 92 29.16 -7.88 -17.89
N GLY A 93 28.72 -8.23 -19.09
CA GLY A 93 27.44 -8.89 -19.34
C GLY A 93 26.39 -8.04 -20.05
N LEU A 94 25.32 -8.72 -20.47
CA LEU A 94 24.12 -8.10 -21.02
C LEU A 94 23.20 -7.72 -19.86
N VAL A 95 22.75 -6.47 -19.82
CA VAL A 95 21.88 -6.00 -18.73
C VAL A 95 20.48 -5.82 -19.27
N ARG A 96 19.50 -6.45 -18.64
CA ARG A 96 18.07 -6.24 -18.87
C ARG A 96 17.50 -5.31 -17.82
N TYR A 97 16.68 -4.35 -18.21
CA TYR A 97 16.07 -3.38 -17.31
C TYR A 97 14.57 -3.24 -17.56
N ASN A 98 13.80 -3.28 -16.48
CA ASN A 98 12.34 -3.29 -16.49
C ASN A 98 11.70 -1.98 -15.98
N GLY A 99 12.50 -0.93 -15.80
CA GLY A 99 12.07 0.35 -15.21
C GLY A 99 12.43 0.51 -13.74
N LEU A 100 12.74 -0.59 -13.03
CA LEU A 100 13.13 -0.53 -11.61
C LEU A 100 14.43 -1.29 -11.33
N GLU A 101 14.59 -2.47 -11.93
CA GLU A 101 15.66 -3.41 -11.59
C GLU A 101 16.52 -3.75 -12.80
N PHE A 102 17.83 -3.80 -12.57
CA PHE A 102 18.81 -4.30 -13.53
C PHE A 102 19.04 -5.80 -13.28
N SER A 103 18.81 -6.63 -14.29
CA SER A 103 19.13 -8.06 -14.29
C SER A 103 20.33 -8.31 -15.21
N VAL A 104 21.44 -8.79 -14.65
CA VAL A 104 22.66 -9.07 -15.42
C VAL A 104 22.65 -10.50 -15.93
N ILE A 105 22.93 -10.67 -17.21
CA ILE A 105 23.10 -11.95 -17.90
C ILE A 105 24.57 -12.04 -18.33
N ASP A 106 25.30 -12.97 -17.71
CA ASP A 106 26.72 -13.21 -17.92
C ASP A 106 27.01 -14.70 -18.20
N ARG A 107 28.28 -15.11 -18.23
CA ARG A 107 28.68 -16.51 -18.42
C ARG A 107 28.25 -17.47 -17.29
N SER A 108 28.04 -16.94 -16.09
CA SER A 108 27.61 -17.71 -14.91
C SER A 108 26.10 -17.98 -14.90
N THR A 109 25.31 -17.11 -15.54
CA THR A 109 23.85 -17.28 -15.64
C THR A 109 23.43 -18.52 -16.44
N ARG A 110 22.16 -18.92 -16.29
CA ARG A 110 21.58 -20.09 -16.97
C ARG A 110 20.20 -19.71 -17.55
N PRO A 111 20.06 -19.64 -18.89
CA PRO A 111 21.10 -19.76 -19.91
C PRO A 111 22.08 -18.57 -19.87
N GLY A 112 23.39 -18.85 -19.98
CA GLY A 112 24.43 -17.82 -19.92
C GLY A 112 24.90 -17.29 -21.27
N LEU A 113 25.74 -16.26 -21.26
CA LEU A 113 26.43 -15.79 -22.47
C LEU A 113 27.69 -16.63 -22.76
N PRO A 114 28.13 -16.75 -24.03
CA PRO A 114 29.42 -17.37 -24.35
C PRO A 114 30.61 -16.57 -23.77
N ASP A 115 30.55 -15.24 -23.85
CA ASP A 115 31.49 -14.31 -23.23
C ASP A 115 30.73 -13.16 -22.52
N ASN A 116 31.38 -12.47 -21.57
CA ASN A 116 30.77 -11.38 -20.81
C ASN A 116 30.71 -10.08 -21.60
N GLY A 117 31.76 -9.77 -22.37
CA GLY A 117 31.80 -8.51 -23.11
C GLY A 117 30.80 -8.51 -24.24
N VAL A 118 29.76 -7.67 -24.17
CA VAL A 118 28.71 -7.60 -25.19
C VAL A 118 29.06 -6.56 -26.23
N GLY A 119 29.10 -6.94 -27.50
CA GLY A 119 29.61 -6.11 -28.59
C GLY A 119 28.61 -5.08 -29.11
N ALA A 120 27.55 -5.56 -29.74
CA ALA A 120 26.48 -4.78 -30.37
C ALA A 120 25.13 -5.46 -30.12
N LEU A 121 24.05 -4.67 -30.14
CA LEU A 121 22.68 -5.15 -30.01
C LEU A 121 21.88 -4.84 -31.29
N TYR A 122 21.00 -5.74 -31.68
CA TYR A 122 20.10 -5.53 -32.81
C TYR A 122 18.76 -6.21 -32.57
N VAL A 123 17.66 -5.47 -32.72
CA VAL A 123 16.31 -6.04 -32.61
C VAL A 123 15.78 -6.26 -34.03
N ASP A 124 15.49 -7.52 -34.38
CA ASP A 124 14.99 -7.87 -35.69
C ASP A 124 13.48 -7.55 -35.85
N ARG A 125 12.97 -7.74 -37.08
CA ARG A 125 11.57 -7.47 -37.43
C ARG A 125 10.58 -8.37 -36.68
N ASP A 126 11.02 -9.54 -36.21
CA ASP A 126 10.21 -10.46 -35.39
C ASP A 126 10.25 -10.09 -33.90
N GLY A 127 11.00 -9.04 -33.54
CA GLY A 127 11.18 -8.57 -32.18
C GLY A 127 12.19 -9.36 -31.36
N ALA A 128 12.97 -10.25 -31.97
CA ALA A 128 14.04 -10.96 -31.27
C ALA A 128 15.28 -10.06 -31.11
N LEU A 129 15.92 -10.18 -29.96
CA LEU A 129 17.17 -9.49 -29.65
C LEU A 129 18.35 -10.35 -30.13
N TRP A 130 19.11 -9.83 -31.08
CA TRP A 130 20.43 -10.31 -31.44
C TRP A 130 21.48 -9.54 -30.64
N LEU A 131 22.47 -10.28 -30.14
CA LEU A 131 23.64 -9.69 -29.52
C LEU A 131 24.91 -10.42 -29.96
N SER A 132 25.97 -9.66 -30.13
CA SER A 132 27.33 -10.18 -30.31
C SER A 132 28.10 -10.14 -29.00
N ASP A 133 29.13 -10.96 -28.88
CA ASP A 133 30.12 -10.83 -27.81
C ASP A 133 31.47 -10.29 -28.31
N ALA A 134 32.37 -10.02 -27.37
CA ALA A 134 33.70 -9.45 -27.63
C ALA A 134 34.62 -10.38 -28.43
N ARG A 135 34.25 -11.66 -28.59
CA ARG A 135 35.01 -12.65 -29.36
C ARG A 135 34.37 -12.96 -30.72
N GLY A 136 33.27 -12.27 -31.05
CA GLY A 136 32.55 -12.42 -32.30
C GLY A 136 31.56 -13.58 -32.33
N ASN A 137 31.16 -14.15 -31.18
CA ASN A 137 30.03 -15.08 -31.16
C ASN A 137 28.71 -14.32 -31.29
N LEU A 138 27.68 -14.98 -31.81
CA LEU A 138 26.36 -14.40 -32.03
C LEU A 138 25.30 -15.18 -31.24
N VAL A 139 24.43 -14.46 -30.56
CA VAL A 139 23.34 -15.00 -29.77
C VAL A 139 22.04 -14.30 -30.15
N ARG A 140 20.95 -15.07 -30.23
CA ARG A 140 19.59 -14.57 -30.45
C ARG A 140 18.71 -14.97 -29.29
N HIS A 141 18.04 -13.99 -28.70
CA HIS A 141 17.00 -14.15 -27.71
C HIS A 141 15.66 -13.80 -28.37
N SER A 142 14.84 -14.82 -28.63
CA SER A 142 13.53 -14.64 -29.28
C SER A 142 12.49 -14.06 -28.33
N ALA A 143 11.43 -13.51 -28.90
CA ALA A 143 10.34 -12.87 -28.14
C ALA A 143 9.60 -13.84 -27.18
N ASP A 144 9.63 -15.15 -27.45
CA ASP A 144 9.11 -16.21 -26.57
C ASP A 144 10.08 -16.60 -25.43
N GLY A 145 11.25 -15.97 -25.36
CA GLY A 145 12.26 -16.17 -24.31
C GLY A 145 13.29 -17.26 -24.61
N GLN A 146 13.34 -17.80 -25.83
CA GLN A 146 14.30 -18.85 -26.20
C GLN A 146 15.65 -18.26 -26.61
N TRP A 147 16.73 -18.97 -26.25
CA TRP A 147 18.10 -18.58 -26.56
C TRP A 147 18.69 -19.51 -27.62
N ARG A 148 19.16 -18.94 -28.73
CA ARG A 148 19.90 -19.64 -29.78
C ARG A 148 21.29 -19.05 -29.92
N ARG A 149 22.30 -19.91 -30.01
CA ARG A 149 23.71 -19.51 -30.14
C ARG A 149 24.26 -20.01 -31.47
N TRP A 150 25.06 -19.18 -32.12
CA TRP A 150 25.86 -19.55 -33.28
C TRP A 150 27.31 -19.64 -32.83
N GLU A 151 27.86 -20.83 -32.93
CA GLU A 151 29.27 -21.07 -32.70
C GLU A 151 30.06 -20.75 -33.97
N ARG A 152 31.26 -20.21 -33.79
CA ARG A 152 32.20 -19.88 -34.87
C ARG A 152 32.53 -21.15 -35.66
N ARG A 153 32.39 -21.09 -37.00
CA ARG A 153 32.79 -22.16 -37.93
C ARG A 153 33.42 -21.56 -39.19
N GLY A 154 34.40 -22.26 -39.77
CA GLY A 154 35.03 -21.84 -41.03
C GLY A 154 35.79 -20.52 -40.92
N GLN A 155 35.61 -19.63 -41.90
CA GLN A 155 36.31 -18.33 -42.00
C GLN A 155 35.71 -17.23 -41.09
N TRP A 156 35.03 -17.61 -40.00
CA TRP A 156 34.42 -16.66 -39.06
C TRP A 156 35.49 -15.92 -38.23
N PRO A 157 35.61 -14.57 -38.33
CA PRO A 157 36.67 -13.83 -37.63
C PRO A 157 36.55 -13.91 -36.10
N GLN A 158 37.69 -14.04 -35.43
CA GLN A 158 37.78 -13.88 -33.96
C GLN A 158 37.98 -12.40 -33.62
N ALA A 159 36.96 -11.61 -33.89
CA ALA A 159 36.96 -10.18 -33.63
C ALA A 159 35.60 -9.75 -33.11
N LEU A 160 35.61 -8.68 -32.33
CA LEU A 160 34.41 -8.02 -31.85
C LEU A 160 33.54 -7.60 -33.04
N ILE A 161 32.24 -7.92 -32.98
CA ILE A 161 31.25 -7.41 -33.93
C ILE A 161 30.73 -6.08 -33.39
N HIS A 162 31.14 -4.97 -34.02
CA HIS A 162 30.79 -3.61 -33.59
C HIS A 162 29.43 -3.14 -34.10
N ALA A 163 28.94 -3.70 -35.20
CA ALA A 163 27.65 -3.35 -35.78
C ALA A 163 26.98 -4.55 -36.44
N MET A 164 25.65 -4.57 -36.37
CA MET A 164 24.82 -5.57 -37.02
C MET A 164 23.64 -4.88 -37.72
N THR A 165 23.26 -5.36 -38.88
CA THR A 165 22.04 -4.92 -39.57
C THR A 165 21.49 -6.04 -40.44
N MET A 166 20.19 -6.03 -40.70
CA MET A 166 19.53 -7.06 -41.50
C MET A 166 19.00 -6.45 -42.80
N ASP A 167 19.21 -7.15 -43.91
CA ASP A 167 18.66 -6.74 -45.20
C ASP A 167 17.20 -7.18 -45.37
N ALA A 168 16.59 -6.78 -46.49
CA ALA A 168 15.21 -7.11 -46.82
C ALA A 168 14.96 -8.61 -47.01
N GLN A 169 15.99 -9.41 -47.25
CA GLN A 169 15.91 -10.87 -47.43
C GLN A 169 16.13 -11.64 -46.11
N GLY A 170 16.31 -10.92 -44.99
CA GLY A 170 16.53 -11.53 -43.68
C GLY A 170 17.98 -11.98 -43.44
N ARG A 171 18.94 -11.57 -44.27
CA ARG A 171 20.36 -11.88 -44.05
C ARG A 171 20.94 -10.87 -43.06
N MET A 172 21.64 -11.39 -42.05
CA MET A 172 22.29 -10.60 -41.01
C MET A 172 23.70 -10.24 -41.42
N TRP A 173 23.96 -8.95 -41.59
CA TRP A 173 25.27 -8.38 -41.90
C TRP A 173 25.99 -7.97 -40.62
N LEU A 174 27.26 -8.35 -40.51
CA LEU A 174 28.10 -8.19 -39.32
C LEU A 174 29.35 -7.37 -39.68
N LEU A 175 29.63 -6.31 -38.92
CA LEU A 175 30.88 -5.53 -39.03
C LEU A 175 31.87 -6.02 -37.98
N PHE A 176 32.96 -6.65 -38.40
CA PHE A 176 34.02 -7.08 -37.50
C PHE A 176 35.07 -5.98 -37.36
N GLU A 177 35.42 -5.63 -36.12
CA GLU A 177 36.45 -4.64 -35.82
C GLU A 177 37.77 -4.96 -36.52
N GLY A 178 38.19 -4.13 -37.47
CA GLY A 178 39.45 -4.32 -38.21
C GLY A 178 39.47 -5.52 -39.17
N HIS A 179 38.40 -6.32 -39.27
CA HIS A 179 38.37 -7.57 -40.02
C HIS A 179 37.29 -7.61 -41.12
N GLY A 180 36.64 -6.49 -41.44
CA GLY A 180 35.72 -6.43 -42.58
C GLY A 180 34.31 -6.92 -42.26
N LEU A 181 33.65 -7.56 -43.24
CA LEU A 181 32.22 -7.87 -43.18
C LEU A 181 31.95 -9.38 -43.15
N GLY A 182 30.88 -9.79 -42.49
CA GLY A 182 30.28 -11.11 -42.65
C GLY A 182 28.79 -11.03 -42.94
N CYS A 183 28.25 -12.05 -43.60
CA CYS A 183 26.83 -12.19 -43.89
C CYS A 183 26.34 -13.58 -43.44
N LEU A 184 25.42 -13.60 -42.49
CA LEU A 184 24.74 -14.80 -42.00
C LEU A 184 23.35 -14.89 -42.63
N TRP A 185 23.12 -15.97 -43.36
CA TRP A 185 21.86 -16.27 -44.04
C TRP A 185 20.84 -16.90 -43.07
N PRO A 186 19.53 -16.80 -43.35
CA PRO A 186 18.48 -17.41 -42.52
C PRO A 186 18.62 -18.93 -42.33
N ASP A 187 19.18 -19.63 -43.32
CA ASP A 187 19.47 -21.06 -43.29
C ASP A 187 20.71 -21.42 -42.43
N GLY A 188 21.44 -20.42 -41.94
CA GLY A 188 22.65 -20.56 -41.14
C GLY A 188 23.95 -20.56 -41.93
N ARG A 189 23.92 -20.41 -43.26
CA ARG A 189 25.13 -20.23 -44.08
C ARG A 189 25.82 -18.91 -43.72
N PHE A 190 27.14 -18.93 -43.56
CA PHE A 190 27.94 -17.74 -43.28
C PHE A 190 28.93 -17.47 -44.43
N GLU A 191 29.00 -16.22 -44.87
CA GLU A 191 29.91 -15.74 -45.91
C GLU A 191 30.76 -14.60 -45.35
N TYR A 192 32.08 -14.66 -45.56
CA TYR A 192 33.05 -13.70 -45.03
C TYR A 192 33.68 -12.86 -46.15
N PHE A 193 33.80 -11.56 -45.92
CA PHE A 193 34.37 -10.58 -46.83
C PHE A 193 35.51 -9.82 -46.13
N PRO A 194 36.78 -10.25 -46.32
CA PRO A 194 37.93 -9.58 -45.69
C PRO A 194 38.12 -8.15 -46.25
N PRO A 195 38.81 -7.27 -45.49
CA PRO A 195 39.18 -5.94 -45.98
C PRO A 195 40.02 -6.05 -47.25
N ARG A 196 39.77 -5.16 -48.23
CA ARG A 196 40.55 -5.06 -49.48
C ARG A 196 41.35 -3.76 -49.49
N ASP A 197 42.52 -3.78 -50.15
CA ASP A 197 43.36 -2.60 -50.32
C ASP A 197 42.59 -1.46 -51.02
N GLY A 198 42.73 -0.23 -50.50
CA GLY A 198 42.08 0.98 -51.03
C GLY A 198 40.72 1.34 -50.40
N VAL A 199 40.07 0.41 -49.69
CA VAL A 199 38.80 0.64 -48.97
C VAL A 199 39.07 0.64 -47.46
N PRO A 200 38.76 1.73 -46.72
CA PRO A 200 39.11 1.91 -45.30
C PRO A 200 38.21 1.11 -44.35
N LEU A 201 37.96 -0.16 -44.65
CA LEU A 201 37.19 -1.08 -43.80
C LEU A 201 37.89 -1.39 -42.47
N GLN A 202 39.22 -1.24 -42.40
CA GLN A 202 39.98 -1.42 -41.15
C GLN A 202 39.75 -0.27 -40.16
N SER A 203 39.37 0.92 -40.65
CA SER A 203 39.07 2.12 -39.86
C SER A 203 37.56 2.38 -39.74
N SER A 204 36.74 1.31 -39.78
CA SER A 204 35.29 1.42 -39.76
C SER A 204 34.76 1.89 -38.41
N PHE A 205 33.77 2.78 -38.43
CA PHE A 205 33.03 3.25 -37.26
C PHE A 205 31.88 2.25 -36.94
N PRO A 206 31.37 2.14 -35.70
CA PRO A 206 30.51 1.01 -35.26
C PRO A 206 29.02 1.04 -35.68
N ARG A 207 28.68 1.33 -36.94
CA ARG A 207 27.31 1.23 -37.53
C ARG A 207 27.41 1.12 -39.05
N MET A 208 26.41 0.42 -39.56
CA MET A 208 26.13 0.23 -40.96
C MET A 208 24.61 0.22 -41.14
N LEU A 209 24.13 0.59 -42.32
CA LEU A 209 22.70 0.51 -42.65
C LEU A 209 22.49 0.36 -44.15
N PHE A 210 21.30 -0.09 -44.53
CA PHE A 210 20.89 -0.11 -45.93
C PHE A 210 20.20 1.20 -46.33
N ASP A 211 20.60 1.77 -47.47
CA ASP A 211 19.88 2.88 -48.10
C ASP A 211 18.63 2.37 -48.85
N ASP A 212 17.87 3.30 -49.45
CA ASP A 212 16.63 2.95 -50.15
C ASP A 212 16.87 2.17 -51.47
N GLN A 213 18.11 2.16 -51.96
CA GLN A 213 18.53 1.42 -53.15
C GLN A 213 19.05 0.02 -52.78
N GLY A 214 19.12 -0.33 -51.49
CA GLY A 214 19.64 -1.61 -51.00
C GLY A 214 21.18 -1.66 -50.93
N ARG A 215 21.86 -0.51 -51.03
CA ARG A 215 23.31 -0.41 -50.82
C ARG A 215 23.60 -0.39 -49.33
N LEU A 216 24.65 -1.11 -48.91
CA LEU A 216 25.08 -1.13 -47.52
C LEU A 216 26.03 0.05 -47.27
N LEU A 217 25.55 1.08 -46.60
CA LEU A 217 26.34 2.23 -46.17
C LEU A 217 27.10 1.90 -44.89
N ILE A 218 28.39 2.23 -44.83
CA ILE A 218 29.27 1.99 -43.68
C ILE A 218 30.06 3.28 -43.43
N GLY A 219 30.00 3.78 -42.19
CA GLY A 219 30.81 4.92 -41.79
C GLY A 219 32.24 4.52 -41.45
N THR A 220 33.21 5.38 -41.73
CA THR A 220 34.63 5.17 -41.38
C THR A 220 35.24 6.47 -40.86
N LEU A 221 36.42 6.36 -40.23
CA LEU A 221 37.22 7.52 -39.84
C LEU A 221 37.68 8.37 -41.04
N ASP A 222 37.71 7.77 -42.24
CA ASP A 222 38.20 8.38 -43.48
C ASP A 222 37.07 8.66 -44.50
N GLY A 223 35.82 8.73 -44.03
CA GLY A 223 34.64 9.04 -44.84
C GLY A 223 33.62 7.91 -44.94
N LEU A 224 32.60 8.12 -45.75
CA LEU A 224 31.53 7.15 -45.96
C LEU A 224 31.94 6.16 -47.07
N ILE A 225 31.68 4.87 -46.86
CA ILE A 225 31.80 3.86 -47.91
C ILE A 225 30.47 3.15 -48.10
N TYR A 226 30.26 2.55 -49.28
CA TYR A 226 29.08 1.76 -49.54
C TYR A 226 29.39 0.49 -50.33
N ARG A 227 28.61 -0.55 -50.09
CA ARG A 227 28.61 -1.81 -50.86
C ARG A 227 27.43 -1.84 -51.80
N GLU A 228 27.69 -2.06 -53.08
CA GLU A 228 26.66 -2.31 -54.08
C GLU A 228 26.04 -3.70 -53.95
N LEU A 229 24.91 -3.92 -54.61
CA LEU A 229 24.20 -5.20 -54.65
C LEU A 229 25.07 -6.32 -55.27
N ASP A 230 25.89 -5.97 -56.26
CA ASP A 230 26.83 -6.86 -56.93
C ASP A 230 28.07 -7.24 -56.06
N GLY A 231 28.23 -6.56 -54.93
CA GLY A 231 29.28 -6.80 -53.95
C GLY A 231 30.54 -5.96 -54.08
N HIS A 232 30.59 -5.02 -55.03
CA HIS A 232 31.69 -4.06 -55.08
C HIS A 232 31.58 -3.03 -53.95
N MET A 233 32.73 -2.68 -53.38
CA MET A 233 32.85 -1.66 -52.33
C MET A 233 33.38 -0.36 -52.95
N HIS A 234 32.71 0.74 -52.65
CA HIS A 234 33.06 2.07 -53.17
C HIS A 234 33.22 3.06 -52.02
N ARG A 235 34.17 4.00 -52.15
CA ARG A 235 34.16 5.22 -51.33
C ARG A 235 33.03 6.12 -51.83
N ALA A 236 32.35 6.81 -50.93
CA ALA A 236 31.39 7.84 -51.32
C ALA A 236 32.12 8.86 -52.23
N PRO A 237 31.60 9.11 -53.45
CA PRO A 237 32.28 10.01 -54.38
C PRO A 237 32.26 11.44 -53.81
N ALA A 238 33.26 12.25 -54.19
CA ALA A 238 33.29 13.67 -53.82
C ALA A 238 32.00 14.43 -54.22
N ALA A 239 31.29 13.93 -55.24
CA ALA A 239 29.99 14.43 -55.69
C ALA A 239 28.88 14.36 -54.62
N PHE A 240 29.00 13.49 -53.61
CA PHE A 240 28.06 13.50 -52.48
C PHE A 240 28.14 14.81 -51.70
N GLY A 241 29.28 15.53 -51.74
CA GLY A 241 29.46 16.82 -51.06
C GLY A 241 29.72 16.71 -49.55
N LEU A 242 30.13 15.53 -49.07
CA LEU A 242 30.47 15.31 -47.68
C LEU A 242 31.82 15.93 -47.33
N SER A 243 31.94 16.47 -46.12
CA SER A 243 33.23 16.93 -45.59
C SER A 243 34.20 15.74 -45.41
N PRO A 244 35.51 15.93 -45.63
CA PRO A 244 36.51 14.89 -45.34
C PRO A 244 36.55 14.53 -43.86
N GLY A 245 36.92 13.29 -43.54
CA GLY A 245 37.07 12.79 -42.17
C GLY A 245 35.97 11.84 -41.74
N LEU A 246 35.77 11.69 -40.42
CA LEU A 246 34.80 10.74 -39.86
C LEU A 246 33.42 11.02 -40.44
N ALA A 247 32.84 10.01 -41.09
CA ALA A 247 31.49 10.07 -41.61
C ALA A 247 30.67 8.87 -41.15
N TRP A 248 29.40 9.11 -40.89
CA TRP A 248 28.52 8.12 -40.29
C TRP A 248 27.07 8.22 -40.76
N PRO A 249 26.48 7.12 -41.25
CA PRO A 249 25.08 7.09 -41.65
C PRO A 249 24.15 6.69 -40.49
N TYR A 250 22.96 7.27 -40.48
CA TYR A 250 21.84 6.93 -39.59
C TYR A 250 20.54 6.98 -40.38
N ARG A 251 19.65 6.01 -40.13
CA ARG A 251 18.30 6.01 -40.68
C ARG A 251 17.33 6.37 -39.57
N ALA A 252 16.68 7.50 -39.72
CA ALA A 252 15.64 7.97 -38.83
C ALA A 252 14.36 7.10 -38.97
N PRO A 253 13.48 7.06 -37.94
CA PRO A 253 12.20 6.34 -38.00
C PRO A 253 11.28 6.81 -39.14
N ASP A 254 11.38 8.08 -39.53
CA ASP A 254 10.65 8.65 -40.68
C ASP A 254 11.20 8.19 -42.05
N GLY A 255 12.25 7.37 -42.06
CA GLY A 255 12.92 6.86 -43.25
C GLY A 255 14.07 7.74 -43.73
N THR A 256 14.23 8.95 -43.22
CA THR A 256 15.27 9.90 -43.63
C THR A 256 16.65 9.34 -43.34
N LEU A 257 17.53 9.41 -44.33
CA LEU A 257 18.94 9.08 -44.18
C LEU A 257 19.72 10.32 -43.79
N TRP A 258 20.27 10.31 -42.58
CA TRP A 258 21.15 11.33 -42.05
C TRP A 258 22.59 10.86 -42.13
N VAL A 259 23.49 11.77 -42.48
CA VAL A 259 24.93 11.53 -42.44
C VAL A 259 25.56 12.64 -41.63
N VAL A 260 26.32 12.29 -40.61
CA VAL A 260 27.22 13.25 -39.96
C VAL A 260 28.59 13.06 -40.58
N ALA A 261 29.21 14.16 -41.02
CA ALA A 261 30.61 14.17 -41.46
C ALA A 261 31.34 15.35 -40.82
N GLY A 262 32.29 15.06 -39.92
CA GLY A 262 32.90 16.08 -39.05
C GLY A 262 31.85 16.78 -38.16
N GLU A 263 31.81 18.12 -38.24
CA GLU A 263 30.86 18.98 -37.49
C GLU A 263 29.63 19.38 -38.32
N GLN A 264 29.37 18.64 -39.41
CA GLN A 264 28.29 18.92 -40.36
C GLN A 264 27.30 17.77 -40.41
N LEU A 265 26.02 18.13 -40.39
CA LEU A 265 24.90 17.20 -40.50
C LEU A 265 24.24 17.35 -41.86
N TYR A 266 24.17 16.25 -42.59
CA TYR A 266 23.61 16.17 -43.93
C TYR A 266 22.40 15.27 -43.97
N ARG A 267 21.44 15.62 -44.82
CA ARG A 267 20.36 14.75 -45.26
C ARG A 267 20.74 14.14 -46.61
N LEU A 268 20.75 12.82 -46.70
CA LEU A 268 21.09 12.09 -47.91
C LEU A 268 19.84 11.84 -48.75
N GLN A 269 19.88 12.23 -50.03
CA GLN A 269 18.83 11.98 -51.03
C GLN A 269 19.47 11.30 -52.24
N GLY A 270 19.41 9.97 -52.28
CA GLY A 270 20.13 9.17 -53.28
C GLY A 270 21.63 9.38 -53.17
N GLU A 271 22.23 9.99 -54.19
CA GLU A 271 23.69 10.27 -54.27
C GLU A 271 24.07 11.72 -53.95
N ARG A 272 23.14 12.49 -53.36
CA ARG A 272 23.36 13.89 -53.00
C ARG A 272 23.20 14.07 -51.50
N ALA A 273 24.21 14.64 -50.84
CA ALA A 273 24.10 15.06 -49.45
C ALA A 273 23.74 16.56 -49.38
N GLU A 274 22.60 16.87 -48.76
CA GLU A 274 22.15 18.22 -48.50
C GLU A 274 22.60 18.63 -47.09
N LEU A 275 23.41 19.67 -46.98
CA LEU A 275 23.81 20.20 -45.67
C LEU A 275 22.62 20.84 -44.98
N VAL A 276 22.25 20.33 -43.80
CA VAL A 276 21.12 20.84 -43.01
C VAL A 276 21.59 21.71 -41.86
N HIS A 277 22.62 21.28 -41.12
CA HIS A 277 23.16 22.04 -39.98
C HIS A 277 24.69 22.03 -39.95
N ARG A 278 25.25 23.14 -39.46
CA ARG A 278 26.65 23.27 -39.05
C ARG A 278 26.70 23.47 -37.55
N VAL A 279 27.51 22.66 -36.86
CA VAL A 279 27.55 22.67 -35.40
C VAL A 279 28.99 22.84 -34.91
N PRO A 280 29.58 24.04 -35.11
CA PRO A 280 31.00 24.26 -34.93
C PRO A 280 31.44 24.12 -33.46
N GLY A 281 32.65 23.59 -33.24
CA GLY A 281 33.28 23.49 -31.93
C GLY A 281 32.72 22.37 -31.03
N GLN A 282 31.91 21.47 -31.59
CA GLN A 282 31.34 20.32 -30.86
C GLN A 282 32.14 19.02 -31.06
N GLY A 283 33.17 19.04 -31.92
CA GLY A 283 34.02 17.89 -32.17
C GLY A 283 33.30 16.77 -32.94
N HIS A 284 33.71 15.53 -32.71
CA HIS A 284 33.12 14.37 -33.39
C HIS A 284 31.83 13.91 -32.71
N PHE A 285 30.83 13.62 -33.53
CA PHE A 285 29.62 12.95 -33.08
C PHE A 285 29.74 11.44 -33.24
N THR A 286 29.30 10.72 -32.21
CA THR A 286 29.48 9.28 -32.05
C THR A 286 28.16 8.53 -31.88
N ALA A 287 27.06 9.25 -31.68
CA ALA A 287 25.71 8.70 -31.66
C ALA A 287 24.70 9.73 -32.22
N MET A 288 23.61 9.23 -32.82
CA MET A 288 22.52 10.06 -33.31
C MET A 288 21.17 9.34 -33.13
N LEU A 289 20.13 10.10 -32.84
CA LEU A 289 18.76 9.63 -32.66
C LEU A 289 17.80 10.73 -33.12
N GLN A 290 16.81 10.40 -33.93
CA GLN A 290 15.61 11.24 -34.10
C GLN A 290 14.55 10.76 -33.11
N ASP A 291 14.05 11.65 -32.27
CA ASP A 291 12.96 11.32 -31.35
C ASP A 291 11.58 11.35 -32.04
N ARG A 292 10.52 10.93 -31.33
CA ARG A 292 9.14 10.92 -31.83
C ARG A 292 8.60 12.29 -32.23
N HIS A 293 9.23 13.38 -31.78
CA HIS A 293 8.86 14.75 -32.12
C HIS A 293 9.58 15.25 -33.37
N GLY A 294 10.54 14.48 -33.89
CA GLY A 294 11.35 14.82 -35.06
C GLY A 294 12.64 15.55 -34.71
N ASP A 295 12.93 15.78 -33.42
CA ASP A 295 14.13 16.46 -32.99
C ASP A 295 15.34 15.51 -33.09
N LEU A 296 16.48 16.05 -33.51
CA LEU A 296 17.71 15.29 -33.71
C LEU A 296 18.62 15.45 -32.50
N TRP A 297 18.89 14.33 -31.85
CA TRP A 297 19.81 14.20 -30.74
C TRP A 297 21.16 13.70 -31.27
N LEU A 298 22.22 14.42 -30.94
CA LEU A 298 23.60 14.16 -31.33
C LEU A 298 24.47 13.99 -30.09
N GLY A 299 25.01 12.79 -29.91
CA GLY A 299 25.96 12.48 -28.85
C GLY A 299 27.38 12.72 -29.35
N SER A 300 28.15 13.48 -28.60
CA SER A 300 29.55 13.79 -28.95
C SER A 300 30.55 12.87 -28.23
N GLU A 301 31.79 12.91 -28.72
CA GLU A 301 32.90 12.19 -28.11
C GLU A 301 33.29 12.76 -26.74
N ASN A 302 33.28 14.08 -26.57
CA ASN A 302 33.77 14.74 -25.34
C ASN A 302 32.98 16.00 -24.92
N GLN A 303 32.00 16.45 -25.70
CA GLN A 303 31.27 17.72 -25.47
C GLN A 303 29.86 17.51 -24.89
N GLY A 304 29.45 16.27 -24.60
CA GLY A 304 28.12 15.93 -24.11
C GLY A 304 27.09 15.72 -25.24
N LEU A 305 25.85 16.14 -24.98
CA LEU A 305 24.70 15.88 -25.84
C LEU A 305 24.18 17.18 -26.45
N LEU A 306 23.72 17.10 -27.68
CA LEU A 306 23.15 18.22 -28.42
C LEU A 306 21.80 17.81 -28.98
N ARG A 307 20.83 18.73 -28.96
CA ARG A 307 19.51 18.53 -29.54
C ARG A 307 19.23 19.64 -30.54
N ILE A 308 18.82 19.28 -31.75
CA ILE A 308 18.39 20.19 -32.80
C ILE A 308 16.89 19.99 -32.97
N GLY A 309 16.10 21.02 -32.65
CA GLY A 309 14.65 20.93 -32.67
C GLY A 309 13.95 22.27 -32.83
N SER A 310 12.69 22.34 -32.42
CA SER A 310 11.86 23.56 -32.54
C SER A 310 12.40 24.76 -31.75
N HIS A 311 13.16 24.52 -30.68
CA HIS A 311 13.81 25.57 -29.87
C HIS A 311 15.19 25.99 -30.40
N GLY A 312 15.58 25.50 -31.58
CA GLY A 312 16.92 25.69 -32.14
C GLY A 312 17.88 24.61 -31.68
N VAL A 313 19.12 25.00 -31.39
CA VAL A 313 20.18 24.08 -30.96
C VAL A 313 20.37 24.20 -29.45
N GLU A 314 20.02 23.15 -28.72
CA GLU A 314 20.19 23.05 -27.27
C GLU A 314 21.41 22.18 -26.95
N HIS A 315 22.17 22.57 -25.93
CA HIS A 315 23.40 21.89 -25.53
C HIS A 315 23.33 21.45 -24.07
N LEU A 316 23.73 20.21 -23.81
CA LEU A 316 23.93 19.68 -22.46
C LEU A 316 25.39 19.22 -22.32
N PRO A 317 26.25 20.02 -21.68
CA PRO A 317 27.69 19.78 -21.65
C PRO A 317 28.07 18.61 -20.75
N ALA A 318 29.18 17.95 -21.07
CA ALA A 318 29.76 16.87 -20.26
C ALA A 318 30.17 17.34 -18.85
N GLY A 319 30.07 16.43 -17.86
CA GLY A 319 30.59 16.60 -16.50
C GLY A 319 29.55 16.99 -15.45
N ARG A 320 28.84 18.12 -15.62
CA ARG A 320 27.95 18.66 -14.56
C ARG A 320 26.67 17.84 -14.36
N SER A 321 26.09 17.30 -15.44
CA SER A 321 24.84 16.52 -15.39
C SER A 321 24.77 15.39 -16.43
N LEU A 322 25.78 15.27 -17.29
CA LEU A 322 25.94 14.24 -18.31
C LEU A 322 27.34 13.62 -18.20
N PRO A 323 27.56 12.41 -18.76
CA PRO A 323 28.81 11.69 -18.62
C PRO A 323 30.00 12.53 -19.07
N THR A 324 31.12 12.37 -18.37
CA THR A 324 32.42 12.62 -18.97
C THR A 324 32.76 11.44 -19.88
N GLY A 325 33.21 11.74 -21.10
CA GLY A 325 33.63 10.76 -22.10
C GLY A 325 32.58 10.44 -23.18
N ARG A 326 32.97 9.53 -24.09
CA ARG A 326 32.28 9.24 -25.34
C ARG A 326 30.87 8.70 -25.14
N ILE A 327 29.88 9.35 -25.75
CA ILE A 327 28.52 8.83 -25.90
C ILE A 327 28.53 7.79 -27.02
N VAL A 328 28.16 6.55 -26.72
CA VAL A 328 28.23 5.44 -27.68
C VAL A 328 26.88 5.08 -28.28
N SER A 329 25.79 5.42 -27.58
CA SER A 329 24.45 5.02 -27.99
C SER A 329 23.41 5.99 -27.44
N LEU A 330 22.39 6.27 -28.26
CA LEU A 330 21.20 7.01 -27.89
C LEU A 330 19.98 6.17 -28.22
N ARG A 331 18.98 6.17 -27.35
CA ARG A 331 17.73 5.44 -27.58
C ARG A 331 16.57 6.18 -26.94
N GLU A 332 15.51 6.42 -27.70
CA GLU A 332 14.23 6.81 -27.12
C GLU A 332 13.48 5.55 -26.66
N ASP A 333 12.93 5.58 -25.44
CA ASP A 333 12.03 4.54 -24.96
C ASP A 333 10.58 4.74 -25.42
N ALA A 334 9.75 3.72 -25.21
CA ALA A 334 8.32 3.75 -25.55
C ALA A 334 7.53 4.92 -24.94
N GLU A 335 7.99 5.52 -23.83
CA GLU A 335 7.33 6.64 -23.15
C GLU A 335 7.92 8.03 -23.44
N GLY A 336 8.99 8.09 -24.23
CA GLY A 336 9.61 9.33 -24.72
C GLY A 336 10.83 9.79 -23.92
N SER A 337 11.35 8.97 -23.00
CA SER A 337 12.62 9.29 -22.34
C SER A 337 13.79 8.96 -23.26
N ILE A 338 14.82 9.80 -23.23
CA ILE A 338 16.04 9.62 -24.00
C ILE A 338 17.09 8.96 -23.11
N TRP A 339 17.49 7.75 -23.49
CA TRP A 339 18.55 6.99 -22.85
C TRP A 339 19.87 7.23 -23.55
N VAL A 340 20.89 7.54 -22.74
CA VAL A 340 22.24 7.88 -23.19
C VAL A 340 23.21 6.86 -22.60
N GLY A 341 23.80 6.05 -23.46
CA GLY A 341 24.88 5.14 -23.09
C GLY A 341 26.22 5.78 -23.37
N ALA A 342 27.10 5.81 -22.38
CA ALA A 342 28.44 6.38 -22.50
C ALA A 342 29.49 5.48 -21.87
N ASN A 343 30.75 5.81 -22.08
CA ASN A 343 31.87 5.14 -21.40
C ASN A 343 31.90 5.38 -19.88
N GLY A 344 31.18 6.40 -19.40
CA GLY A 344 31.08 6.78 -17.99
C GLY A 344 29.80 6.32 -17.27
N GLY A 345 28.89 5.63 -17.95
CA GLY A 345 27.64 5.12 -17.35
C GLY A 345 26.44 5.21 -18.29
N LEU A 346 25.26 4.94 -17.71
CA LEU A 346 23.95 5.05 -18.36
C LEU A 346 23.21 6.25 -17.77
N PHE A 347 22.55 7.02 -18.63
CA PHE A 347 21.78 8.18 -18.24
C PHE A 347 20.40 8.13 -18.89
N ARG A 348 19.41 8.69 -18.21
CA ARG A 348 18.07 8.86 -18.76
C ARG A 348 17.67 10.32 -18.61
N LEU A 349 17.37 10.96 -19.73
CA LEU A 349 16.68 12.24 -19.76
C LEU A 349 15.19 11.93 -19.87
N ARG A 350 14.42 12.27 -18.84
CA ARG A 350 12.96 12.11 -18.83
C ARG A 350 12.29 13.44 -18.53
N GLU A 351 11.11 13.64 -19.11
CA GLU A 351 10.26 14.75 -18.71
C GLU A 351 9.77 14.58 -17.28
N THR A 352 9.74 15.68 -16.53
CA THR A 352 9.20 15.72 -15.16
C THR A 352 7.97 16.60 -15.03
N LEU A 353 7.29 16.45 -13.90
CA LEU A 353 6.10 17.24 -13.57
C LEU A 353 6.48 18.66 -13.15
N PHE A 354 7.59 18.79 -12.44
CA PHE A 354 8.19 20.04 -12.02
C PHE A 354 9.44 20.36 -12.85
N SER A 355 9.66 21.65 -13.06
CA SER A 355 10.94 22.22 -13.49
C SER A 355 11.56 22.99 -12.33
N SER A 356 12.89 23.12 -12.29
CA SER A 356 13.58 23.84 -11.22
C SER A 356 14.74 24.69 -11.71
N TYR A 357 14.89 25.86 -11.07
CA TYR A 357 15.97 26.81 -11.32
C TYR A 357 16.84 26.95 -10.08
N SER A 358 18.15 26.84 -10.26
CA SER A 358 19.17 26.91 -9.21
C SER A 358 20.29 27.89 -9.58
N GLN A 359 21.36 27.99 -8.77
CA GLN A 359 22.60 28.69 -9.13
C GLN A 359 23.17 28.23 -10.47
N ARG A 360 22.92 26.98 -10.87
CA ARG A 360 23.32 26.45 -12.18
C ARG A 360 22.66 27.18 -13.36
N ASP A 361 21.48 27.75 -13.11
CA ASP A 361 20.64 28.43 -14.10
C ASP A 361 20.78 29.97 -14.03
N GLY A 362 21.59 30.48 -13.09
CA GLY A 362 21.87 31.91 -12.94
C GLY A 362 21.38 32.54 -11.65
N LEU A 363 20.71 31.79 -10.75
CA LEU A 363 20.34 32.34 -9.44
C LEU A 363 21.58 32.73 -8.63
N SER A 364 21.47 33.78 -7.81
CA SER A 364 22.53 34.18 -6.89
C SER A 364 22.74 33.15 -5.77
N GLY A 365 21.70 32.40 -5.38
CA GLY A 365 21.73 31.41 -4.30
C GLY A 365 20.65 30.34 -4.39
N ASP A 366 21.00 29.09 -4.06
CA ASP A 366 20.06 27.96 -4.08
C ASP A 366 19.06 28.00 -2.92
N TYR A 367 19.41 28.60 -1.78
CA TYR A 367 18.46 28.71 -0.67
C TYR A 367 17.47 29.87 -0.91
N ALA A 368 16.49 29.63 -1.78
CA ALA A 368 15.45 30.59 -2.14
C ALA A 368 14.41 30.71 -1.01
N ARG A 369 13.94 31.94 -0.75
CA ARG A 369 13.07 32.24 0.40
C ARG A 369 11.78 32.96 0.04
N ALA A 370 11.80 33.78 -1.01
CA ALA A 370 10.59 34.42 -1.51
C ALA A 370 10.61 34.52 -3.03
N VAL A 371 9.42 34.46 -3.64
CA VAL A 371 9.20 34.64 -5.08
C VAL A 371 7.97 35.53 -5.27
N LEU A 372 8.05 36.48 -6.19
CA LEU A 372 6.98 37.42 -6.48
C LEU A 372 6.90 37.69 -7.98
N GLU A 373 5.69 37.68 -8.55
CA GLU A 373 5.44 38.05 -9.94
C GLU A 373 5.25 39.56 -10.09
N ASP A 374 5.94 40.12 -11.08
CA ASP A 374 5.82 41.52 -11.50
C ASP A 374 4.78 41.68 -12.62
N ARG A 375 4.36 42.91 -12.89
CA ARG A 375 3.29 43.24 -13.85
C ARG A 375 3.63 42.91 -15.30
N ASP A 376 4.91 42.86 -15.63
CA ASP A 376 5.42 42.48 -16.95
C ASP A 376 5.60 40.96 -17.11
N GLY A 377 5.23 40.17 -16.09
CA GLY A 377 5.41 38.72 -16.05
C GLY A 377 6.82 38.27 -15.69
N SER A 378 7.73 39.19 -15.32
CA SER A 378 9.00 38.82 -14.71
C SER A 378 8.80 38.34 -13.27
N LEU A 379 9.75 37.56 -12.76
CA LEU A 379 9.76 37.10 -11.36
C LEU A 379 10.91 37.71 -10.59
N TRP A 380 10.61 38.20 -9.39
CA TRP A 380 11.59 38.55 -8.38
C TRP A 380 11.84 37.36 -7.48
N ILE A 381 13.10 36.95 -7.35
CA ILE A 381 13.50 35.74 -6.62
C ILE A 381 14.50 36.15 -5.55
N ALA A 382 14.13 35.91 -4.29
CA ALA A 382 14.91 36.23 -3.11
C ALA A 382 15.61 34.99 -2.57
N SER A 383 16.91 35.10 -2.26
CA SER A 383 17.69 34.03 -1.66
C SER A 383 18.52 34.51 -0.46
N THR A 384 19.21 33.56 0.19
CA THR A 384 20.24 33.88 1.19
C THR A 384 21.38 34.73 0.65
N ALA A 385 21.62 34.71 -0.67
CA ALA A 385 22.80 35.24 -1.33
C ALA A 385 22.51 36.45 -2.24
N GLY A 386 21.25 36.86 -2.40
CA GLY A 386 20.91 38.04 -3.18
C GLY A 386 19.44 38.11 -3.59
N LEU A 387 19.18 39.06 -4.48
CA LEU A 387 17.93 39.25 -5.21
C LEU A 387 18.22 39.04 -6.70
N ASP A 388 17.40 38.23 -7.35
CA ASP A 388 17.50 37.95 -8.78
C ASP A 388 16.19 38.36 -9.48
N ARG A 389 16.27 38.75 -10.74
CA ARG A 389 15.12 38.99 -11.61
C ARG A 389 15.14 38.00 -12.76
N MET A 390 14.09 37.20 -12.89
CA MET A 390 13.88 36.30 -14.01
C MET A 390 12.96 36.98 -15.02
N LEU A 391 13.45 37.20 -16.24
CA LEU A 391 12.70 37.84 -17.32
C LEU A 391 11.70 36.85 -17.96
N PRO A 392 10.71 37.34 -18.73
CA PRO A 392 9.72 36.48 -19.39
C PRO A 392 10.31 35.45 -20.37
N ASP A 393 11.52 35.68 -20.88
CA ASP A 393 12.27 34.72 -21.71
C ASP A 393 12.98 33.61 -20.90
N GLY A 394 12.87 33.68 -19.57
CA GLY A 394 13.46 32.75 -18.61
C GLY A 394 14.92 33.03 -18.26
N SER A 395 15.52 34.12 -18.76
CA SER A 395 16.85 34.55 -18.35
C SER A 395 16.84 35.10 -16.93
N ILE A 396 17.85 34.74 -16.13
CA ILE A 396 17.98 35.14 -14.73
C ILE A 396 19.13 36.14 -14.63
N VAL A 397 18.85 37.33 -14.09
CA VAL A 397 19.83 38.39 -13.91
C VAL A 397 19.91 38.79 -12.42
N PRO A 398 21.10 38.78 -11.81
CA PRO A 398 21.26 39.24 -10.43
C PRO A 398 21.02 40.75 -10.33
N VAL A 399 20.36 41.18 -9.27
CA VAL A 399 20.02 42.58 -9.01
C VAL A 399 20.96 43.11 -7.92
N PRO A 400 21.98 43.92 -8.29
CA PRO A 400 22.98 44.38 -7.33
C PRO A 400 22.37 45.41 -6.38
N VAL A 401 22.43 45.14 -5.09
CA VAL A 401 22.00 46.05 -4.02
C VAL A 401 23.14 46.20 -3.03
N ALA A 402 23.67 47.42 -2.90
CA ALA A 402 24.70 47.72 -1.91
C ALA A 402 24.08 47.72 -0.50
N THR A 403 24.67 46.95 0.41
CA THR A 403 24.26 46.92 1.82
C THR A 403 25.14 47.88 2.63
N PRO A 404 24.60 48.53 3.67
CA PRO A 404 25.40 49.34 4.59
C PRO A 404 26.50 48.51 5.30
N SER A 405 26.24 47.22 5.51
CA SER A 405 27.17 46.27 6.15
C SER A 405 28.30 45.79 5.23
N GLY A 406 28.24 46.08 3.92
CA GLY A 406 29.17 45.58 2.90
C GLY A 406 29.07 44.08 2.63
N ARG A 407 28.13 43.37 3.28
CA ARG A 407 27.87 41.94 3.07
C ARG A 407 26.91 41.72 1.91
N LYS A 408 26.88 40.50 1.36
CA LYS A 408 25.86 40.14 0.37
C LYS A 408 24.47 40.27 0.96
N LEU A 409 23.54 40.83 0.17
CA LEU A 409 22.15 41.00 0.55
C LEU A 409 21.51 39.63 0.85
N SER A 410 20.91 39.48 2.03
CA SER A 410 20.17 38.28 2.39
C SER A 410 18.68 38.62 2.49
N VAL A 411 17.90 38.19 1.51
CA VAL A 411 16.50 38.61 1.38
C VAL A 411 15.58 37.58 2.04
N LEU A 412 14.51 38.05 2.69
CA LEU A 412 13.53 37.24 3.40
C LEU A 412 12.10 37.46 2.89
N SER A 413 11.77 38.65 2.39
CA SER A 413 10.41 38.94 1.92
C SER A 413 10.39 39.97 0.81
N LEU A 414 9.34 39.91 0.00
CA LEU A 414 9.12 40.77 -1.16
C LEU A 414 7.68 41.29 -1.15
N ALA A 415 7.47 42.54 -1.54
CA ALA A 415 6.16 43.08 -1.85
C ALA A 415 6.26 44.11 -2.98
N LEU A 416 5.25 44.19 -3.84
CA LEU A 416 5.14 45.22 -4.88
C LEU A 416 4.02 46.18 -4.51
N ASP A 417 4.28 47.48 -4.66
CA ASP A 417 3.26 48.50 -4.47
C ASP A 417 2.52 48.85 -5.77
N ARG A 418 1.49 49.69 -5.66
CA ARG A 418 0.71 50.18 -6.81
C ARG A 418 1.53 50.99 -7.83
N HIS A 419 2.68 51.54 -7.45
CA HIS A 419 3.57 52.29 -8.34
C HIS A 419 4.57 51.38 -9.06
N GLY A 420 4.67 50.10 -8.67
CA GLY A 420 5.64 49.15 -9.20
C GLY A 420 6.95 49.16 -8.41
N ASP A 421 7.01 49.79 -7.24
CA ASP A 421 8.20 49.75 -6.38
C ASP A 421 8.26 48.42 -5.64
N LEU A 422 9.44 47.80 -5.69
CA LEU A 422 9.72 46.55 -5.02
C LEU A 422 10.24 46.83 -3.61
N TRP A 423 9.48 46.42 -2.61
CA TRP A 423 9.86 46.40 -1.21
C TRP A 423 10.56 45.08 -0.89
N VAL A 424 11.79 45.17 -0.39
CA VAL A 424 12.69 44.04 -0.13
C VAL A 424 13.03 44.01 1.34
N GLY A 425 12.44 43.05 2.04
CA GLY A 425 12.71 42.79 3.45
C GLY A 425 13.90 41.86 3.61
N THR A 426 14.87 42.26 4.43
CA THR A 426 16.14 41.53 4.58
C THR A 426 16.28 40.85 5.94
N TYR A 427 17.29 39.99 6.04
CA TYR A 427 17.65 39.32 7.29
C TYR A 427 18.25 40.28 8.32
N ALA A 428 19.12 41.21 7.91
CA ALA A 428 19.88 42.06 8.83
C ALA A 428 19.76 43.57 8.55
N ASP A 429 19.63 43.95 7.28
CA ASP A 429 19.78 45.33 6.82
C ASP A 429 18.44 46.08 6.71
N GLY A 430 17.37 45.62 7.37
CA GLY A 430 16.05 46.26 7.33
C GLY A 430 15.35 46.10 5.97
N VAL A 431 14.79 47.20 5.43
CA VAL A 431 13.98 47.19 4.21
C VAL A 431 14.59 48.10 3.15
N PHE A 432 14.68 47.60 1.91
CA PHE A 432 15.01 48.39 0.74
C PHE A 432 13.77 48.58 -0.13
N VAL A 433 13.65 49.74 -0.76
CA VAL A 433 12.64 50.01 -1.80
C VAL A 433 13.36 50.26 -3.10
N LEU A 434 13.01 49.50 -4.14
CA LEU A 434 13.68 49.53 -5.43
C LEU A 434 12.71 49.91 -6.55
N ARG A 435 13.24 50.62 -7.55
CA ARG A 435 12.58 50.84 -8.84
C ARG A 435 13.61 50.63 -9.93
N ASP A 436 13.26 49.83 -10.93
CA ASP A 436 14.15 49.46 -12.05
C ASP A 436 15.52 48.93 -11.56
N GLY A 437 15.52 48.14 -10.48
CA GLY A 437 16.73 47.56 -9.88
C GLY A 437 17.61 48.55 -9.11
N ARG A 438 17.20 49.82 -8.96
CA ARG A 438 17.93 50.83 -8.20
C ARG A 438 17.27 51.08 -6.85
N VAL A 439 18.08 51.25 -5.81
CA VAL A 439 17.60 51.60 -4.46
C VAL A 439 17.06 53.03 -4.46
N LEU A 440 15.76 53.17 -4.20
CA LEU A 440 15.10 54.46 -3.98
C LEU A 440 15.19 54.89 -2.52
N ARG A 441 14.98 53.95 -1.60
CA ARG A 441 14.96 54.19 -0.15
C ARG A 441 15.50 52.98 0.60
N HIS A 442 16.08 53.26 1.75
CA HIS A 442 16.50 52.26 2.72
C HIS A 442 15.91 52.65 4.08
N TYR A 443 15.31 51.68 4.77
CA TYR A 443 14.76 51.84 6.10
C TYR A 443 15.46 50.85 7.04
N GLY A 444 16.34 51.35 7.89
CA GLY A 444 17.10 50.59 8.88
C GLY A 444 16.87 51.10 10.31
N GLU A 445 17.86 50.88 11.17
CA GLU A 445 17.79 51.30 12.58
C GLU A 445 17.62 52.81 12.74
N ALA A 446 18.20 53.61 11.83
CA ALA A 446 18.07 55.07 11.84
C ALA A 446 16.62 55.54 11.65
N GLU A 447 15.82 54.81 10.87
CA GLU A 447 14.41 55.07 10.62
C GLU A 447 13.50 54.40 11.67
N GLY A 448 14.09 53.83 12.72
CA GLY A 448 13.39 53.13 13.79
C GLY A 448 12.91 51.73 13.40
N ILE A 449 13.35 51.17 12.28
CA ILE A 449 13.08 49.77 11.97
C ILE A 449 14.11 48.93 12.73
N PRO A 450 13.69 48.00 13.61
CA PRO A 450 14.64 47.17 14.35
C PRO A 450 15.52 46.39 13.36
N SER A 451 16.84 46.35 13.61
CA SER A 451 17.70 45.39 12.94
C SER A 451 17.16 43.99 13.21
N GLY A 452 16.81 43.26 12.16
CA GLY A 452 16.14 41.98 12.32
C GLY A 452 15.44 41.45 11.08
N HIS A 453 14.99 40.20 11.21
CA HIS A 453 14.37 39.43 10.15
C HIS A 453 13.06 40.06 9.69
N ILE A 454 13.07 40.76 8.54
CA ILE A 454 11.85 41.25 7.92
C ILE A 454 11.20 40.11 7.12
N ARG A 455 10.28 39.37 7.75
CA ARG A 455 9.74 38.09 7.22
C ARG A 455 8.54 38.24 6.30
N ALA A 456 7.82 39.34 6.40
CA ALA A 456 6.67 39.67 5.56
C ALA A 456 6.49 41.19 5.50
N ILE A 457 6.03 41.67 4.35
CA ILE A 457 5.70 43.06 4.09
C ILE A 457 4.28 43.09 3.54
N VAL A 458 3.42 43.94 4.10
CA VAL A 458 2.05 44.16 3.62
C VAL A 458 1.86 45.66 3.39
N ILE A 459 1.46 46.02 2.18
CA ILE A 459 1.20 47.40 1.77
C ILE A 459 -0.32 47.58 1.73
N ASP A 460 -0.84 48.56 2.47
CA ASP A 460 -2.28 48.88 2.51
C ASP A 460 -2.58 50.04 1.57
N ASP A 461 -2.95 49.71 0.34
CA ASP A 461 -3.26 50.67 -0.73
C ASP A 461 -4.66 51.30 -0.59
N HIS A 462 -5.49 50.83 0.35
CA HIS A 462 -6.85 51.34 0.59
C HIS A 462 -6.91 52.54 1.54
N ALA A 463 -5.80 52.89 2.19
CA ALA A 463 -5.70 54.12 2.96
C ALA A 463 -5.72 55.31 1.97
N ALA A 464 -6.88 55.96 1.85
CA ALA A 464 -7.14 57.00 0.84
C ALA A 464 -6.19 58.21 0.94
N ASP A 465 -5.62 58.47 2.12
CA ASP A 465 -4.84 59.68 2.39
C ASP A 465 -3.34 59.43 2.65
N HIS A 466 -2.92 58.21 2.99
CA HIS A 466 -1.54 57.93 3.44
C HIS A 466 -1.05 56.53 3.02
N ALA A 467 0.23 56.40 2.65
CA ALA A 467 0.83 55.10 2.33
C ALA A 467 1.13 54.33 3.63
N VAL A 468 0.37 53.27 3.91
CA VAL A 468 0.53 52.46 5.12
C VAL A 468 1.22 51.14 4.78
N VAL A 469 2.32 50.83 5.46
CA VAL A 469 3.08 49.58 5.30
C VAL A 469 3.24 48.89 6.65
N TRP A 470 3.00 47.58 6.67
CA TRP A 470 3.16 46.72 7.83
C TRP A 470 4.32 45.76 7.62
N LEU A 471 5.17 45.60 8.62
CA LEU A 471 6.35 44.76 8.59
C LEU A 471 6.30 43.71 9.70
N ALA A 472 6.55 42.45 9.34
CA ALA A 472 6.74 41.37 10.29
C ALA A 472 8.21 41.32 10.69
N THR A 473 8.50 41.51 11.98
CA THR A 473 9.87 41.56 12.49
C THR A 473 10.09 40.50 13.57
N GLN A 474 11.35 40.35 14.00
CA GLN A 474 11.69 39.50 15.15
C GLN A 474 11.24 40.08 16.51
N ARG A 475 10.76 41.33 16.56
CA ARG A 475 10.29 42.03 17.76
C ARG A 475 8.89 42.61 17.56
N GLY A 476 7.99 41.79 17.03
CA GLY A 476 6.61 42.19 16.77
C GLY A 476 6.38 42.86 15.41
N VAL A 477 5.22 43.51 15.31
CA VAL A 477 4.77 44.20 14.09
C VAL A 477 5.23 45.65 14.10
N VAL A 478 5.73 46.13 12.96
CA VAL A 478 6.04 47.56 12.74
C VAL A 478 5.08 48.14 11.72
N LYS A 479 4.56 49.35 12.01
CA LYS A 479 3.72 50.12 11.09
C LYS A 479 4.49 51.35 10.60
N LEU A 480 4.52 51.53 9.29
CA LEU A 480 4.98 52.75 8.63
C LEU A 480 3.76 53.50 8.06
N VAL A 481 3.76 54.82 8.20
CA VAL A 481 2.79 55.73 7.58
C VAL A 481 3.60 56.81 6.87
N ASP A 482 3.44 56.93 5.55
CA ASP A 482 4.24 57.81 4.67
C ASP A 482 5.75 57.63 4.87
N GLY A 483 6.18 56.38 5.07
CA GLY A 483 7.58 56.02 5.29
C GLY A 483 8.12 56.33 6.69
N LYS A 484 7.30 56.82 7.63
CA LYS A 484 7.71 57.04 9.03
C LYS A 484 7.12 55.98 9.94
N ARG A 485 7.93 55.44 10.86
CA ARG A 485 7.45 54.51 11.87
C ARG A 485 6.45 55.17 12.82
N VAL A 486 5.35 54.48 13.07
CA VAL A 486 4.33 54.87 14.05
C VAL A 486 4.33 53.84 15.19
N ALA A 487 4.28 54.34 16.43
CA ALA A 487 4.17 53.47 17.61
C ALA A 487 2.80 52.78 17.65
N LEU A 488 2.79 51.50 17.97
CA LEU A 488 1.57 50.70 18.13
C LEU A 488 1.33 50.46 19.62
N THR A 489 0.26 51.05 20.16
CA THR A 489 -0.26 50.81 21.51
C THR A 489 -1.54 49.98 21.40
N ILE A 490 -1.40 48.71 21.05
CA ILE A 490 -2.52 47.76 20.95
C ILE A 490 -2.22 46.60 21.88
N ASP A 491 -3.07 46.40 22.87
CA ASP A 491 -2.90 45.34 23.87
C ASP A 491 -2.96 43.94 23.21
N GLY A 492 -2.04 43.08 23.62
CA GLY A 492 -1.95 41.69 23.15
C GLY A 492 -1.31 41.51 21.77
N LEU A 493 -0.78 42.57 21.14
CA LEU A 493 0.05 42.44 19.94
C LEU A 493 1.23 41.49 20.22
N PRO A 494 1.60 40.61 19.28
CA PRO A 494 2.79 39.78 19.44
C PRO A 494 4.04 40.65 19.61
N ASP A 495 4.79 40.39 20.68
CA ASP A 495 6.06 41.04 21.02
C ASP A 495 7.29 40.23 20.51
N GLY A 496 7.09 38.95 20.23
CA GLY A 496 8.08 38.02 19.67
C GLY A 496 8.19 38.02 18.14
N VAL A 497 8.60 36.86 17.58
CA VAL A 497 8.85 36.71 16.14
C VAL A 497 7.53 36.63 15.37
N VAL A 498 7.27 37.64 14.54
CA VAL A 498 6.17 37.65 13.57
C VAL A 498 6.67 37.03 12.27
N THR A 499 5.98 36.01 11.81
CA THR A 499 6.38 35.15 10.69
C THR A 499 5.52 35.36 9.45
N ALA A 500 4.29 35.86 9.61
CA ALA A 500 3.36 36.10 8.52
C ALA A 500 2.48 37.33 8.77
N LEU A 501 2.18 38.07 7.70
CA LEU A 501 1.20 39.14 7.68
C LEU A 501 0.34 39.01 6.42
N ALA A 502 -0.95 39.33 6.53
CA ALA A 502 -1.82 39.48 5.37
C ALA A 502 -2.90 40.53 5.61
N ARG A 503 -3.29 41.25 4.55
CA ARG A 503 -4.46 42.15 4.56
C ARG A 503 -5.63 41.43 3.89
N ILE A 504 -6.64 41.06 4.67
CA ILE A 504 -7.81 40.32 4.17
C ILE A 504 -9.07 40.94 4.75
N ASP A 505 -10.04 41.28 3.89
CA ASP A 505 -11.33 41.89 4.25
C ASP A 505 -11.22 43.09 5.21
N GLY A 506 -10.24 43.97 4.97
CA GLY A 506 -10.00 45.15 5.80
C GLY A 506 -9.45 44.87 7.21
N ALA A 507 -9.06 43.63 7.52
CA ALA A 507 -8.34 43.26 8.74
C ALA A 507 -6.88 42.90 8.44
N LEU A 508 -6.00 43.19 9.41
CA LEU A 508 -4.61 42.72 9.37
C LEU A 508 -4.53 41.39 10.12
N TRP A 509 -4.19 40.33 9.41
CA TRP A 509 -3.94 39.01 9.96
C TRP A 509 -2.46 38.90 10.31
N ILE A 510 -2.18 38.46 11.53
CA ILE A 510 -0.86 38.46 12.13
C ILE A 510 -0.55 37.03 12.59
N GLY A 511 0.50 36.44 12.04
CA GLY A 511 0.99 35.11 12.41
C GLY A 511 2.34 35.24 13.09
N SER A 512 2.49 34.59 14.24
CA SER A 512 3.73 34.52 14.99
C SER A 512 4.11 33.07 15.28
N VAL A 513 5.21 32.88 16.00
CA VAL A 513 5.60 31.59 16.58
C VAL A 513 4.70 31.14 17.74
N ASP A 514 3.83 32.03 18.23
CA ASP A 514 2.94 31.80 19.38
C ASP A 514 1.45 31.78 19.03
N GLY A 515 1.09 32.00 17.76
CA GLY A 515 -0.28 31.83 17.28
C GLY A 515 -0.66 32.77 16.15
N ALA A 516 -1.97 32.89 15.92
CA ALA A 516 -2.54 33.84 14.97
C ALA A 516 -3.44 34.85 15.69
N ALA A 517 -3.38 36.11 15.25
CA ALA A 517 -4.25 37.18 15.70
C ALA A 517 -4.81 37.96 14.50
N VAL A 518 -6.00 38.54 14.67
CA VAL A 518 -6.66 39.37 13.67
C VAL A 518 -6.88 40.76 14.26
N LEU A 519 -6.29 41.77 13.65
CA LEU A 519 -6.46 43.17 14.01
C LEU A 519 -7.49 43.83 13.09
N ARG A 520 -8.62 44.23 13.66
CA ARG A 520 -9.72 44.93 12.95
C ARG A 520 -10.13 46.16 13.75
N ASN A 521 -10.13 47.33 13.12
CA ASN A 521 -10.55 48.60 13.74
C ASN A 521 -9.89 48.88 15.10
N GLY A 522 -8.59 48.61 15.23
CA GLY A 522 -7.83 48.81 16.48
C GLY A 522 -8.07 47.75 17.56
N LYS A 523 -8.97 46.78 17.35
CA LYS A 523 -9.20 45.65 18.26
C LYS A 523 -8.49 44.41 17.77
N LEU A 524 -7.70 43.80 18.64
CA LEU A 524 -7.01 42.55 18.36
C LEU A 524 -7.83 41.37 18.87
N GLN A 525 -8.01 40.36 18.01
CA GLN A 525 -8.66 39.10 18.35
C GLN A 525 -7.65 37.96 18.17
N GLN A 526 -7.32 37.26 19.25
CA GLN A 526 -6.51 36.03 19.19
C GLN A 526 -7.34 34.87 18.65
N LEU A 527 -6.78 34.09 17.73
CA LEU A 527 -7.39 32.87 17.22
C LEU A 527 -6.96 31.70 18.10
N GLY A 528 -7.93 30.97 18.64
CA GLY A 528 -7.69 29.84 19.54
C GLY A 528 -7.19 28.57 18.83
N LEU A 529 -6.10 28.65 18.05
CA LEU A 529 -5.53 27.52 17.31
C LEU A 529 -5.09 26.38 18.25
N GLU A 530 -4.59 26.72 19.44
CA GLU A 530 -4.14 25.76 20.45
C GLU A 530 -5.25 24.79 20.88
N ARG A 531 -6.50 25.29 20.96
CA ARG A 531 -7.68 24.49 21.35
C ARG A 531 -8.06 23.44 20.31
N LEU A 532 -7.52 23.56 19.09
CA LEU A 532 -7.88 22.75 17.93
C LEU A 532 -6.59 22.13 17.38
N GLY A 533 -6.08 21.07 17.99
CA GLY A 533 -4.88 20.36 17.49
C GLY A 533 -3.53 21.00 17.82
N GLY A 534 -3.48 22.08 18.62
CA GLY A 534 -2.25 22.53 19.26
C GLY A 534 -1.24 23.25 18.37
N ALA A 535 -1.64 23.87 17.24
CA ALA A 535 -0.73 24.69 16.44
C ALA A 535 -0.24 25.91 17.22
N ARG A 536 1.04 26.25 17.01
CA ARG A 536 1.66 27.44 17.59
C ARG A 536 2.21 28.35 16.50
N SER A 537 3.08 27.82 15.64
CA SER A 537 3.72 28.63 14.60
C SER A 537 2.82 28.79 13.37
N VAL A 538 2.66 30.03 12.92
CA VAL A 538 1.86 30.38 11.74
C VAL A 538 2.76 30.88 10.63
N PHE A 539 2.66 30.31 9.44
CA PHE A 539 3.58 30.59 8.33
C PHE A 539 2.97 31.40 7.19
N GLY A 540 1.64 31.40 7.06
CA GLY A 540 0.97 32.09 5.96
C GLY A 540 -0.54 32.17 6.16
N PHE A 541 -1.13 33.14 5.47
CA PHE A 541 -2.58 33.32 5.37
C PHE A 541 -2.96 33.42 3.89
N GLN A 542 -4.01 32.73 3.47
CA GLN A 542 -4.52 32.78 2.12
C GLN A 542 -6.05 32.94 2.13
N SER A 543 -6.55 33.96 1.46
CA SER A 543 -7.99 34.10 1.21
C SER A 543 -8.39 33.28 -0.01
N ILE A 544 -9.37 32.38 0.15
CA ILE A 544 -9.92 31.55 -0.92
C ILE A 544 -11.43 31.51 -0.76
N GLY A 545 -12.13 32.05 -1.76
CA GLY A 545 -13.58 32.22 -1.70
C GLY A 545 -13.99 33.10 -0.52
N ASN A 546 -14.77 32.56 0.42
CA ASN A 546 -15.20 33.23 1.64
C ASN A 546 -14.49 32.73 2.91
N ALA A 547 -13.38 32.01 2.75
CA ALA A 547 -12.61 31.43 3.84
C ALA A 547 -11.18 31.97 3.85
N VAL A 548 -10.62 32.10 5.05
CA VAL A 548 -9.20 32.36 5.26
C VAL A 548 -8.54 31.08 5.73
N TRP A 549 -7.61 30.58 4.92
CA TRP A 549 -6.75 29.45 5.25
C TRP A 549 -5.48 29.93 5.93
N ILE A 550 -5.06 29.18 6.94
CA ILE A 550 -3.90 29.48 7.78
C ILE A 550 -2.97 28.27 7.74
N SER A 551 -1.74 28.48 7.28
CA SER A 551 -0.69 27.47 7.23
C SER A 551 0.09 27.45 8.54
N THR A 552 0.23 26.30 9.18
CA THR A 552 0.84 26.20 10.52
C THR A 552 1.82 25.03 10.66
N ASP A 553 2.41 24.90 11.84
CA ASP A 553 3.22 23.75 12.24
C ASP A 553 2.44 22.46 12.50
N ARG A 554 1.10 22.51 12.50
CA ARG A 554 0.18 21.39 12.77
C ARG A 554 -0.98 21.30 11.78
N GLY A 555 -0.68 21.50 10.50
CA GLY A 555 -1.60 21.36 9.38
C GLY A 555 -2.20 22.69 8.93
N LEU A 556 -3.36 22.62 8.30
CA LEU A 556 -4.10 23.78 7.84
C LEU A 556 -5.25 24.10 8.78
N TYR A 557 -5.46 25.38 9.03
CA TYR A 557 -6.66 25.87 9.70
C TYR A 557 -7.46 26.70 8.73
N ARG A 558 -8.78 26.71 8.92
CA ARG A 558 -9.69 27.50 8.11
C ARG A 558 -10.60 28.31 9.00
N VAL A 559 -10.67 29.61 8.75
CA VAL A 559 -11.67 30.50 9.32
C VAL A 559 -12.72 30.79 8.24
N ARG A 560 -13.97 30.42 8.49
CA ARG A 560 -15.10 30.70 7.60
C ARG A 560 -16.29 31.14 8.43
N GLN A 561 -16.84 32.33 8.12
CA GLN A 561 -17.93 32.93 8.89
C GLN A 561 -17.66 32.99 10.42
N GLY A 562 -16.39 33.21 10.80
CA GLY A 562 -15.97 33.25 12.21
C GLY A 562 -15.76 31.88 12.87
N ALA A 563 -16.14 30.77 12.23
CA ALA A 563 -15.87 29.42 12.72
C ALA A 563 -14.46 28.96 12.32
N LEU A 564 -13.74 28.37 13.26
CA LEU A 564 -12.41 27.79 13.07
C LEU A 564 -12.51 26.27 12.89
N ALA A 565 -11.85 25.75 11.86
CA ALA A 565 -11.71 24.31 11.61
C ALA A 565 -10.26 23.95 11.30
N ARG A 566 -9.93 22.66 11.38
CA ARG A 566 -8.57 22.12 11.15
C ARG A 566 -8.58 20.95 10.16
N VAL A 567 -7.51 20.87 9.37
CA VAL A 567 -7.13 19.71 8.56
C VAL A 567 -5.69 19.35 8.87
N GLY A 568 -5.49 18.25 9.59
CA GLY A 568 -4.20 17.72 10.03
C GLY A 568 -3.99 16.25 9.61
N LEU A 569 -3.02 15.60 10.26
CA LEU A 569 -2.65 14.21 9.96
C LEU A 569 -3.84 13.25 10.12
N GLU A 570 -4.67 13.48 11.15
CA GLU A 570 -5.79 12.61 11.46
C GLU A 570 -6.91 12.63 10.41
N GLN A 571 -6.94 13.64 9.53
CA GLN A 571 -7.84 13.70 8.39
C GLN A 571 -7.18 13.34 7.05
N GLY A 572 -5.92 12.89 7.04
CA GLY A 572 -5.24 12.42 5.82
C GLY A 572 -4.15 13.35 5.28
N MET A 573 -3.80 14.44 5.97
CA MET A 573 -2.61 15.22 5.61
C MET A 573 -1.35 14.35 5.80
N PRO A 574 -0.40 14.30 4.86
CA PRO A 574 0.78 13.43 4.98
C PRO A 574 1.91 14.02 5.84
N VAL A 575 1.81 15.31 6.21
CA VAL A 575 2.81 16.07 6.96
C VAL A 575 2.14 17.06 7.91
N ASP A 576 2.77 17.34 9.04
CA ASP A 576 2.27 18.32 10.01
C ASP A 576 2.57 19.76 9.58
N THR A 577 3.82 20.06 9.21
CA THR A 577 4.26 21.44 8.97
C THR A 577 4.04 21.84 7.52
N VAL A 578 3.17 22.84 7.30
CA VAL A 578 2.85 23.40 5.98
C VAL A 578 3.09 24.91 5.98
N PHE A 579 3.62 25.46 4.88
CA PHE A 579 4.13 26.82 4.85
C PHE A 579 3.21 27.81 4.15
N GLN A 580 2.78 27.50 2.94
CA GLN A 580 1.92 28.36 2.14
C GLN A 580 0.90 27.52 1.39
N LEU A 581 -0.26 28.09 1.09
CA LEU A 581 -1.32 27.48 0.30
C LEU A 581 -1.71 28.42 -0.83
N VAL A 582 -1.84 27.90 -2.05
CA VAL A 582 -2.40 28.61 -3.20
C VAL A 582 -3.42 27.73 -3.93
N ASN A 583 -4.40 28.32 -4.59
CA ASN A 583 -5.33 27.60 -5.46
C ASN A 583 -4.97 27.80 -6.93
N ASP A 584 -5.04 26.73 -7.72
CA ASP A 584 -4.92 26.84 -9.17
C ASP A 584 -6.27 27.15 -9.84
N ARG A 585 -6.24 27.30 -11.17
CA ARG A 585 -7.43 27.56 -12.00
C ARG A 585 -8.29 26.32 -12.26
N LEU A 586 -7.78 25.14 -11.92
CA LEU A 586 -8.43 23.84 -12.12
C LEU A 586 -9.16 23.37 -10.85
N GLY A 587 -9.24 24.21 -9.81
CA GLY A 587 -9.94 23.90 -8.57
C GLY A 587 -9.13 23.06 -7.58
N ASN A 588 -7.80 23.03 -7.70
CA ASN A 588 -6.93 22.34 -6.74
C ASN A 588 -6.28 23.31 -5.76
N ALA A 589 -6.00 22.81 -4.57
CA ALA A 589 -5.14 23.46 -3.58
C ALA A 589 -3.72 22.87 -3.67
N TRP A 590 -2.74 23.75 -3.76
CA TRP A 590 -1.32 23.46 -3.71
C TRP A 590 -0.76 23.97 -2.39
N ILE A 591 -0.05 23.11 -1.65
CA ILE A 591 0.40 23.38 -0.29
C ILE A 591 1.90 23.05 -0.19
N SER A 592 2.73 24.01 0.19
CA SER A 592 4.17 23.79 0.38
C SER A 592 4.47 23.24 1.78
N SER A 593 5.48 22.37 1.92
CA SER A 593 5.86 21.77 3.20
C SER A 593 7.36 21.51 3.29
N ASN A 594 7.84 21.10 4.47
CA ASN A 594 9.23 20.66 4.64
C ASN A 594 9.53 19.28 4.04
N ARG A 595 8.53 18.59 3.46
CA ARG A 595 8.68 17.29 2.81
C ARG A 595 7.90 17.24 1.49
N GLY A 596 8.09 18.24 0.65
CA GLY A 596 7.55 18.30 -0.71
C GLY A 596 6.42 19.30 -0.86
N VAL A 597 5.87 19.34 -2.07
CA VAL A 597 4.63 20.05 -2.39
C VAL A 597 3.48 19.07 -2.37
N LEU A 598 2.37 19.47 -1.77
CA LEU A 598 1.15 18.70 -1.68
C LEU A 598 0.09 19.27 -2.62
N ARG A 599 -0.72 18.39 -3.19
CA ARG A 599 -1.88 18.75 -4.00
C ARG A 599 -3.11 17.97 -3.54
N THR A 600 -4.24 18.65 -3.48
CA THR A 600 -5.56 18.03 -3.30
C THR A 600 -6.62 18.88 -4.00
N GLU A 601 -7.82 18.34 -4.20
CA GLU A 601 -8.94 19.12 -4.71
C GLU A 601 -9.41 20.10 -3.63
N LEU A 602 -9.62 21.36 -3.99
CA LEU A 602 -10.02 22.40 -3.04
C LEU A 602 -11.37 22.08 -2.39
N GLY A 603 -12.32 21.54 -3.17
CA GLY A 603 -13.63 21.12 -2.65
C GLY A 603 -13.53 20.00 -1.61
N THR A 604 -12.62 19.04 -1.82
CA THR A 604 -12.36 17.95 -0.86
C THR A 604 -11.69 18.50 0.40
N LEU A 605 -10.71 19.40 0.26
CA LEU A 605 -10.08 20.07 1.40
C LEU A 605 -11.11 20.86 2.23
N ASP A 606 -12.05 21.54 1.58
CA ASP A 606 -13.14 22.24 2.23
C ASP A 606 -14.11 21.30 2.96
N ALA A 607 -14.48 20.18 2.34
CA ALA A 607 -15.36 19.18 2.94
C ALA A 607 -14.74 18.53 4.18
N VAL A 608 -13.44 18.21 4.13
CA VAL A 608 -12.70 17.65 5.27
C VAL A 608 -12.62 18.64 6.42
N ALA A 609 -12.39 19.93 6.14
CA ALA A 609 -12.46 20.98 7.15
C ALA A 609 -13.89 21.18 7.72
N ASP A 610 -14.95 20.74 7.02
CA ASP A 610 -16.31 20.64 7.57
C ASP A 610 -16.56 19.35 8.37
N GLY A 611 -15.53 18.51 8.56
CA GLY A 611 -15.66 17.22 9.24
C GLY A 611 -16.21 16.09 8.35
N ARG A 612 -16.16 16.24 7.01
CA ARG A 612 -16.70 15.27 6.05
C ARG A 612 -15.58 14.58 5.26
N GLY A 613 -15.49 13.26 5.36
CA GLY A 613 -14.58 12.44 4.58
C GLY A 613 -13.14 12.46 5.08
N GLN A 614 -12.22 11.93 4.26
CA GLN A 614 -10.79 11.98 4.46
C GLN A 614 -10.11 12.62 3.24
N LEU A 615 -8.97 13.25 3.48
CA LEU A 615 -8.19 13.94 2.48
C LEU A 615 -7.35 12.95 1.69
N ALA A 616 -7.58 12.88 0.37
CA ALA A 616 -6.64 12.28 -0.55
C ALA A 616 -5.64 13.36 -0.99
N VAL A 617 -4.36 13.14 -0.68
CA VAL A 617 -3.28 14.10 -0.97
C VAL A 617 -2.22 13.44 -1.83
N GLU A 618 -1.87 14.13 -2.91
CA GLU A 618 -0.70 13.79 -3.70
C GLU A 618 0.49 14.60 -3.22
N ARG A 619 1.64 13.93 -3.10
CA ARG A 619 2.91 14.55 -2.71
C ARG A 619 3.89 14.53 -3.86
N TYR A 620 4.62 15.63 -4.01
CA TYR A 620 5.62 15.84 -5.03
C TYR A 620 6.97 16.20 -4.40
N GLY A 621 8.06 15.68 -4.98
CA GLY A 621 9.43 15.90 -4.51
C GLY A 621 10.45 15.83 -5.64
N GLU A 622 11.70 15.48 -5.32
CA GLU A 622 12.83 15.46 -6.26
C GLU A 622 12.59 14.50 -7.43
N ILE A 623 11.97 13.34 -7.17
CA ILE A 623 11.64 12.37 -8.21
C ILE A 623 10.70 12.93 -9.28
N ASP A 624 9.90 13.95 -8.92
CA ASP A 624 8.94 14.62 -9.78
C ASP A 624 9.53 15.86 -10.48
N GLY A 625 10.82 16.15 -10.29
CA GLY A 625 11.55 17.24 -10.95
C GLY A 625 11.85 18.47 -10.06
N MET A 626 11.46 18.44 -8.79
CA MET A 626 11.81 19.52 -7.86
C MET A 626 13.32 19.53 -7.57
N GLY A 627 13.92 20.71 -7.44
CA GLY A 627 15.34 20.84 -7.09
C GLY A 627 15.65 20.33 -5.67
N ASN A 628 14.67 20.44 -4.77
CA ASN A 628 14.71 19.90 -3.42
C ASN A 628 13.27 19.77 -2.88
N ALA A 629 12.91 18.67 -2.22
CA ALA A 629 11.58 18.52 -1.63
C ALA A 629 11.35 19.43 -0.42
N GLN A 630 12.40 19.89 0.26
CA GLN A 630 12.26 20.84 1.34
C GLN A 630 11.88 22.22 0.79
N ALA A 631 10.59 22.52 0.74
CA ALA A 631 10.12 23.87 0.48
C ALA A 631 10.48 24.77 1.67
N ASN A 632 10.75 26.04 1.41
CA ASN A 632 11.05 27.01 2.44
C ASN A 632 9.78 27.77 2.84
N GLY A 633 9.73 28.20 4.10
CA GLY A 633 8.63 28.96 4.68
C GLY A 633 9.11 30.01 5.67
N SER A 634 8.19 30.64 6.41
CA SER A 634 8.49 31.76 7.34
C SER A 634 9.11 32.99 6.63
N SER A 635 8.86 33.09 5.33
CA SER A 635 9.26 34.13 4.40
C SER A 635 8.13 34.25 3.38
N SER A 636 7.79 35.48 2.99
CA SER A 636 6.60 35.74 2.16
C SER A 636 6.93 36.58 0.91
N PRO A 637 6.43 36.21 -0.28
CA PRO A 637 5.65 35.00 -0.58
C PRO A 637 6.57 33.79 -0.80
N SER A 638 6.33 32.66 -0.15
CA SER A 638 7.11 31.42 -0.37
C SER A 638 6.55 30.52 -1.49
N MET A 639 5.32 30.77 -1.92
CA MET A 639 4.69 30.11 -3.05
C MET A 639 3.64 31.04 -3.68
N ILE A 640 3.56 31.05 -5.01
CA ILE A 640 2.61 31.87 -5.76
C ILE A 640 1.94 31.04 -6.87
N ALA A 641 0.71 31.39 -7.20
CA ALA A 641 0.06 30.99 -8.45
C ALA A 641 0.12 32.18 -9.41
N ARG A 642 0.70 31.98 -10.59
CA ARG A 642 0.95 33.03 -11.57
C ARG A 642 -0.27 33.34 -12.43
N ALA A 643 -0.21 34.48 -13.12
CA ALA A 643 -1.20 34.86 -14.12
C ALA A 643 -1.26 33.93 -15.35
N ASP A 644 -0.24 33.12 -15.61
CA ASP A 644 -0.29 32.08 -16.64
C ASP A 644 -0.94 30.77 -16.15
N GLY A 645 -1.15 30.62 -14.83
CA GLY A 645 -1.73 29.42 -14.20
C GLY A 645 -0.69 28.46 -13.62
N SER A 646 0.61 28.70 -13.83
CA SER A 646 1.68 27.92 -13.20
C SER A 646 1.82 28.23 -11.71
N VAL A 647 2.29 27.25 -10.94
CA VAL A 647 2.53 27.36 -9.50
C VAL A 647 4.02 27.30 -9.24
N TRP A 648 4.53 28.30 -8.52
CA TRP A 648 5.94 28.46 -8.21
C TRP A 648 6.17 28.39 -6.71
N VAL A 649 7.17 27.61 -6.30
CA VAL A 649 7.52 27.38 -4.89
C VAL A 649 9.01 27.59 -4.68
N VAL A 650 9.38 28.23 -3.57
CA VAL A 650 10.77 28.35 -3.16
C VAL A 650 11.19 27.17 -2.30
N THR A 651 12.40 26.67 -2.52
CA THR A 651 12.95 25.46 -1.88
C THR A 651 14.36 25.71 -1.37
N ALA A 652 14.89 24.75 -0.61
CA ALA A 652 16.30 24.76 -0.20
C ALA A 652 17.30 24.58 -1.37
N GLY A 653 16.82 24.14 -2.55
CA GLY A 653 17.62 23.87 -3.75
C GLY A 653 17.19 24.71 -4.97
N GLY A 654 16.70 25.92 -4.73
CA GLY A 654 16.29 26.90 -5.74
C GLY A 654 14.79 27.11 -5.75
N ILE A 655 14.23 27.44 -6.90
CA ILE A 655 12.79 27.54 -7.10
C ILE A 655 12.30 26.38 -7.97
N SER A 656 11.13 25.83 -7.67
CA SER A 656 10.48 24.80 -8.47
C SER A 656 9.14 25.31 -8.99
N THR A 657 8.77 24.90 -10.20
CA THR A 657 7.53 25.31 -10.86
C THR A 657 6.81 24.12 -11.47
N VAL A 658 5.48 24.18 -11.47
CA VAL A 658 4.61 23.20 -12.12
C VAL A 658 3.52 23.94 -12.89
N ASP A 659 3.24 23.46 -14.10
CA ASP A 659 2.04 23.81 -14.84
C ASP A 659 0.95 22.76 -14.54
N PRO A 660 -0.13 23.10 -13.82
CA PRO A 660 -1.21 22.18 -13.50
C PRO A 660 -1.85 21.52 -14.74
N SER A 661 -1.83 22.20 -15.90
CA SER A 661 -2.35 21.64 -17.15
C SER A 661 -1.42 20.57 -17.76
N ARG A 662 -0.09 20.74 -17.63
CA ARG A 662 0.90 19.71 -17.98
C ARG A 662 0.72 18.46 -17.12
N LEU A 663 0.44 18.64 -15.83
CA LEU A 663 0.17 17.54 -14.91
C LEU A 663 -1.09 16.74 -15.31
N GLN A 664 -2.16 17.42 -15.74
CA GLN A 664 -3.36 16.73 -16.22
C GLN A 664 -3.07 15.87 -17.47
N ARG A 665 -2.32 16.42 -18.44
CA ARG A 665 -1.86 15.66 -19.62
C ARG A 665 -1.03 14.44 -19.24
N PHE A 666 -0.23 14.52 -18.18
CA PHE A 666 0.54 13.37 -17.69
C PHE A 666 -0.37 12.23 -17.21
N ARG A 667 -1.51 12.54 -16.57
CA ARG A 667 -2.49 11.53 -16.12
C ARG A 667 -3.31 10.90 -17.25
N GLU A 668 -3.47 11.64 -18.34
CA GLU A 668 -4.15 11.18 -19.56
C GLU A 668 -3.23 10.29 -20.43
N ARG A 669 -1.95 10.16 -20.08
CA ARG A 669 -1.04 9.24 -20.77
C ARG A 669 -1.54 7.80 -20.66
N ARG A 670 -1.24 7.01 -21.68
CA ARG A 670 -1.57 5.59 -21.72
C ARG A 670 -0.93 4.89 -20.51
N ALA A 671 -1.73 4.10 -19.82
CA ALA A 671 -1.28 3.33 -18.67
C ALA A 671 -0.16 2.34 -19.04
N PRO A 672 0.83 2.13 -18.16
CA PRO A 672 1.93 1.21 -18.42
C PRO A 672 1.39 -0.23 -18.52
N PRO A 673 1.87 -1.05 -19.48
CA PRO A 673 1.46 -2.44 -19.54
C PRO A 673 2.03 -3.20 -18.32
N ALA A 674 1.19 -3.99 -17.67
CA ALA A 674 1.62 -4.89 -16.61
C ALA A 674 2.26 -6.14 -17.21
N LEU A 675 3.31 -6.66 -16.58
CA LEU A 675 3.99 -7.90 -16.92
C LEU A 675 4.22 -8.74 -15.66
N ILE A 676 4.01 -10.06 -15.77
CA ILE A 676 4.45 -11.01 -14.74
C ILE A 676 5.92 -11.33 -15.01
N GLU A 677 6.78 -10.97 -14.04
CA GLU A 677 8.24 -11.13 -14.12
C GLU A 677 8.63 -12.56 -13.79
N SER A 678 8.17 -13.06 -12.64
CA SER A 678 8.55 -14.38 -12.14
C SER A 678 7.48 -14.97 -11.26
N VAL A 679 7.47 -16.29 -11.21
CA VAL A 679 6.67 -17.07 -10.29
C VAL A 679 7.61 -17.99 -9.52
N GLN A 680 7.43 -18.06 -8.21
CA GLN A 680 8.18 -18.94 -7.33
C GLN A 680 7.22 -19.86 -6.58
N GLN A 681 7.59 -21.14 -6.48
CA GLN A 681 6.92 -22.14 -5.66
C GLN A 681 7.82 -22.48 -4.47
N ASP A 682 7.34 -22.24 -3.25
CA ASP A 682 8.10 -22.42 -1.99
C ASP A 682 9.49 -21.75 -2.02
N GLY A 683 9.56 -20.56 -2.63
CA GLY A 683 10.81 -19.79 -2.79
C GLY A 683 11.74 -20.27 -3.91
N ARG A 684 11.35 -21.28 -4.70
CA ARG A 684 12.12 -21.75 -5.86
C ARG A 684 11.51 -21.24 -7.17
N PRO A 685 12.31 -20.74 -8.14
CA PRO A 685 11.80 -20.31 -9.44
C PRO A 685 11.03 -21.42 -10.18
N LEU A 686 9.88 -21.07 -10.73
CA LEU A 686 9.01 -21.96 -11.52
C LEU A 686 9.01 -21.52 -12.99
N ALA A 687 9.14 -22.47 -13.93
CA ALA A 687 8.99 -22.23 -15.36
C ALA A 687 7.51 -22.05 -15.78
N TRP A 688 6.87 -21.04 -15.19
CA TRP A 688 5.42 -20.82 -15.20
C TRP A 688 4.78 -20.63 -16.59
N ARG A 689 5.57 -20.21 -17.59
CA ARG A 689 5.11 -20.10 -18.98
C ARG A 689 4.93 -21.46 -19.66
N GLN A 690 5.66 -22.48 -19.22
CA GLN A 690 5.61 -23.84 -19.78
C GLN A 690 4.76 -24.77 -18.91
N GLN A 691 4.67 -24.48 -17.61
CA GLN A 691 3.99 -25.32 -16.64
C GLN A 691 2.63 -24.74 -16.24
N ALA A 692 1.56 -25.30 -16.81
CA ALA A 692 0.18 -24.93 -16.49
C ALA A 692 -0.42 -25.69 -15.29
N LYS A 693 0.22 -26.76 -14.81
CA LYS A 693 -0.28 -27.62 -13.73
C LYS A 693 0.68 -27.66 -12.55
N LEU A 694 0.17 -27.33 -11.37
CA LEU A 694 0.94 -27.21 -10.14
C LEU A 694 0.43 -28.20 -9.08
N PRO A 695 1.31 -28.79 -8.27
CA PRO A 695 0.87 -29.57 -7.13
C PRO A 695 0.13 -28.68 -6.10
N GLY A 696 -0.91 -29.22 -5.46
CA GLY A 696 -1.63 -28.53 -4.39
C GLY A 696 -0.83 -28.42 -3.09
N GLY A 697 -1.20 -27.44 -2.24
CA GLY A 697 -0.62 -27.27 -0.90
C GLY A 697 0.70 -26.49 -0.84
N HIS A 698 1.16 -25.94 -1.95
CA HIS A 698 2.40 -25.15 -2.02
C HIS A 698 2.16 -23.64 -1.91
N ARG A 699 3.19 -22.90 -1.50
CA ARG A 699 3.22 -21.43 -1.48
C ARG A 699 3.61 -20.92 -2.86
N LEU A 700 2.82 -20.02 -3.43
CA LEU A 700 3.10 -19.34 -4.69
C LEU A 700 3.38 -17.86 -4.44
N ASN A 701 4.50 -17.36 -4.94
CA ASN A 701 4.80 -15.94 -4.98
C ASN A 701 4.91 -15.50 -6.44
N VAL A 702 4.10 -14.51 -6.84
CA VAL A 702 4.09 -13.97 -8.19
C VAL A 702 4.55 -12.53 -8.15
N SER A 703 5.68 -12.26 -8.80
CA SER A 703 6.23 -10.91 -8.96
C SER A 703 5.83 -10.33 -10.31
N TYR A 704 5.47 -9.06 -10.33
CA TYR A 704 5.02 -8.34 -11.52
C TYR A 704 5.53 -6.90 -11.53
N VAL A 705 5.54 -6.28 -12.71
CA VAL A 705 6.00 -4.92 -12.93
C VAL A 705 5.12 -4.21 -13.95
N GLY A 706 4.92 -2.92 -13.78
CA GLY A 706 4.34 -2.05 -14.80
C GLY A 706 5.48 -1.46 -15.60
N MET A 707 5.48 -1.68 -16.91
CA MET A 707 6.55 -1.20 -17.79
C MET A 707 6.39 0.29 -18.04
N SER A 708 7.02 1.08 -17.19
CA SER A 708 7.18 2.52 -17.37
C SER A 708 8.58 2.95 -16.95
N PHE A 709 9.10 3.96 -17.62
CA PHE A 709 10.42 4.55 -17.45
C PHE A 709 10.32 6.03 -17.04
N LEU A 710 9.11 6.60 -16.94
CA LEU A 710 8.93 7.98 -16.48
C LEU A 710 8.92 8.10 -14.95
N LEU A 711 8.00 7.39 -14.31
CA LEU A 711 7.83 7.37 -12.85
C LEU A 711 7.62 5.93 -12.36
N PRO A 712 8.58 5.01 -12.65
CA PRO A 712 8.44 3.58 -12.40
C PRO A 712 8.12 3.26 -10.94
N GLU A 713 8.70 4.03 -10.02
CA GLU A 713 8.51 3.83 -8.59
C GLU A 713 7.08 4.14 -8.15
N ARG A 714 6.37 5.05 -8.83
CA ARG A 714 5.03 5.52 -8.44
C ARG A 714 3.91 4.69 -9.07
N ILE A 715 4.22 3.67 -9.87
CA ILE A 715 3.20 2.83 -10.50
C ILE A 715 2.35 2.15 -9.44
N GLU A 716 1.04 2.17 -9.64
CA GLU A 716 0.06 1.50 -8.81
C GLU A 716 -0.43 0.22 -9.49
N TYR A 717 -0.72 -0.79 -8.68
CA TYR A 717 -1.08 -2.14 -9.09
C TYR A 717 -2.40 -2.58 -8.48
N ARG A 718 -3.13 -3.40 -9.22
CA ARG A 718 -4.25 -4.19 -8.71
C ARG A 718 -4.19 -5.60 -9.26
N THR A 719 -4.71 -6.55 -8.50
CA THR A 719 -4.69 -7.97 -8.84
C THR A 719 -6.08 -8.57 -8.67
N ARG A 720 -6.40 -9.58 -9.49
CA ARG A 720 -7.60 -10.41 -9.33
C ARG A 720 -7.28 -11.85 -9.67
N LEU A 721 -7.49 -12.78 -8.74
CA LEU A 721 -7.36 -14.21 -8.97
C LEU A 721 -8.74 -14.82 -9.26
N GLU A 722 -9.10 -14.95 -10.52
CA GLU A 722 -10.32 -15.66 -10.93
C GLU A 722 -10.27 -17.10 -10.43
N GLY A 723 -11.33 -17.55 -9.76
CA GLY A 723 -11.39 -18.83 -9.03
C GLY A 723 -11.28 -18.67 -7.51
N LEU A 724 -10.86 -17.51 -7.00
CA LEU A 724 -10.83 -17.16 -5.58
C LEU A 724 -11.47 -15.79 -5.30
N ASP A 725 -11.10 -14.77 -6.06
CA ASP A 725 -11.55 -13.39 -5.89
C ASP A 725 -12.79 -13.08 -6.74
N ASN A 726 -13.74 -12.31 -6.18
CA ASN A 726 -14.91 -11.82 -6.92
C ASN A 726 -14.66 -10.49 -7.63
N ASP A 727 -13.78 -9.64 -7.09
CA ASP A 727 -13.46 -8.31 -7.63
C ASP A 727 -11.95 -8.02 -7.49
N TRP A 728 -11.50 -6.91 -8.05
CA TRP A 728 -10.13 -6.43 -7.97
C TRP A 728 -9.70 -6.09 -6.55
N THR A 729 -8.49 -6.48 -6.20
CA THR A 729 -7.82 -6.03 -4.97
C THR A 729 -6.76 -5.00 -5.33
N GLU A 730 -6.87 -3.79 -4.79
CA GLU A 730 -5.81 -2.77 -4.91
C GLU A 730 -4.58 -3.16 -4.10
N ARG A 731 -3.40 -3.07 -4.73
CA ARG A 731 -2.11 -3.43 -4.14
C ARG A 731 -1.21 -2.21 -3.92
N GLY A 732 -1.71 -1.01 -4.22
CA GLY A 732 -0.91 0.22 -4.18
C GLY A 732 0.37 0.03 -4.99
N ARG A 733 1.53 0.21 -4.37
CA ARG A 733 2.86 0.07 -5.03
C ARG A 733 3.49 -1.32 -4.85
N GLN A 734 2.76 -2.31 -4.31
CA GLN A 734 3.29 -3.66 -4.10
C GLN A 734 3.42 -4.42 -5.44
N ARG A 735 4.62 -4.94 -5.70
CA ARG A 735 5.03 -5.62 -6.95
C ARG A 735 4.98 -7.14 -6.88
N SER A 736 4.43 -7.69 -5.82
CA SER A 736 4.26 -9.14 -5.69
C SER A 736 3.01 -9.48 -4.92
N VAL A 737 2.43 -10.62 -5.26
CA VAL A 737 1.29 -11.22 -4.55
C VAL A 737 1.66 -12.64 -4.14
N GLU A 738 1.24 -13.01 -2.95
CA GLU A 738 1.52 -14.32 -2.38
C GLU A 738 0.22 -15.08 -2.10
N PHE A 739 0.20 -16.35 -2.52
CA PHE A 739 -0.89 -17.28 -2.27
C PHE A 739 -0.37 -18.49 -1.49
N ILE A 740 -1.01 -18.81 -0.37
CA ILE A 740 -0.60 -19.93 0.49
C ILE A 740 -1.70 -21.00 0.41
N GLY A 741 -1.36 -22.17 -0.13
CA GLY A 741 -2.25 -23.34 -0.06
C GLY A 741 -3.55 -23.19 -0.84
N LEU A 742 -3.47 -22.76 -2.11
CA LEU A 742 -4.65 -22.67 -2.97
C LEU A 742 -5.40 -24.02 -3.06
N PRO A 743 -6.73 -24.03 -2.92
CA PRO A 743 -7.53 -25.23 -3.16
C PRO A 743 -7.32 -25.78 -4.58
N PRO A 744 -7.54 -27.09 -4.80
CA PRO A 744 -7.50 -27.66 -6.14
C PRO A 744 -8.54 -27.00 -7.05
N GLY A 745 -8.12 -26.57 -8.23
CA GLY A 745 -8.97 -25.81 -9.14
C GLY A 745 -8.19 -25.14 -10.27
N ARG A 746 -8.92 -24.50 -11.19
CA ARG A 746 -8.35 -23.70 -12.27
C ARG A 746 -8.42 -22.22 -11.89
N TYR A 747 -7.31 -21.53 -12.06
CA TYR A 747 -7.17 -20.14 -11.69
C TYR A 747 -6.65 -19.31 -12.86
N ARG A 748 -7.06 -18.04 -12.91
CA ARG A 748 -6.44 -17.02 -13.75
C ARG A 748 -6.08 -15.82 -12.92
N LEU A 749 -4.79 -15.54 -12.81
CA LEU A 749 -4.30 -14.34 -12.16
C LEU A 749 -4.24 -13.21 -13.18
N TYR A 750 -4.95 -12.13 -12.89
CA TYR A 750 -4.91 -10.88 -13.64
C TYR A 750 -4.15 -9.81 -12.85
N VAL A 751 -3.29 -9.07 -13.52
CA VAL A 751 -2.54 -7.94 -12.98
C VAL A 751 -2.73 -6.73 -13.90
N ALA A 752 -3.11 -5.60 -13.31
CA ALA A 752 -3.19 -4.32 -14.01
C ALA A 752 -2.28 -3.29 -13.34
N ALA A 753 -1.77 -2.35 -14.13
CA ALA A 753 -0.92 -1.27 -13.66
C ALA A 753 -1.47 0.10 -14.12
N ARG A 754 -1.17 1.16 -13.37
CA ARG A 754 -1.47 2.55 -13.75
C ARG A 754 -0.42 3.53 -13.28
N HIS A 755 -0.33 4.66 -13.99
CA HIS A 755 0.30 5.86 -13.43
C HIS A 755 -0.58 6.43 -12.30
N PRO A 756 -0.01 7.13 -11.30
CA PRO A 756 -0.77 7.76 -10.22
C PRO A 756 -1.93 8.63 -10.74
N GLY A 757 -3.15 8.36 -10.28
CA GLY A 757 -4.35 9.11 -10.69
C GLY A 757 -4.75 8.94 -12.16
N GLY A 758 -4.11 8.03 -12.90
CA GLY A 758 -4.44 7.70 -14.29
C GLY A 758 -5.42 6.53 -14.43
N ALA A 759 -5.73 6.16 -15.67
CA ALA A 759 -6.53 4.97 -15.97
C ALA A 759 -5.73 3.67 -15.75
N TRP A 760 -6.43 2.57 -15.50
CA TRP A 760 -5.82 1.24 -15.45
C TRP A 760 -5.45 0.73 -16.85
N SER A 761 -4.39 -0.08 -16.94
CA SER A 761 -3.92 -0.71 -18.17
C SER A 761 -5.05 -1.45 -18.91
N PRO A 762 -5.25 -1.19 -20.22
CA PRO A 762 -6.34 -1.82 -20.99
C PRO A 762 -6.10 -3.31 -21.27
N HIS A 763 -4.84 -3.73 -21.27
CA HIS A 763 -4.44 -5.13 -21.37
C HIS A 763 -3.78 -5.54 -20.06
N GLU A 764 -4.37 -6.52 -19.39
CA GLU A 764 -3.92 -7.05 -18.12
C GLU A 764 -2.87 -8.15 -18.37
N ALA A 765 -1.85 -8.22 -17.54
CA ALA A 765 -1.01 -9.42 -17.51
C ALA A 765 -1.83 -10.56 -16.94
N MET A 766 -1.88 -11.67 -17.67
CA MET A 766 -2.66 -12.85 -17.30
C MET A 766 -1.77 -14.08 -17.20
N TRP A 767 -1.88 -14.83 -16.10
CA TRP A 767 -1.33 -16.18 -15.98
C TRP A 767 -2.43 -17.16 -15.59
N ALA A 768 -2.63 -18.18 -16.44
CA ALA A 768 -3.60 -19.25 -16.22
C ALA A 768 -2.89 -20.53 -15.75
N PHE A 769 -3.38 -21.12 -14.67
CA PHE A 769 -2.80 -22.34 -14.10
C PHE A 769 -3.87 -23.21 -13.39
N GLU A 770 -3.56 -24.47 -13.18
CA GLU A 770 -4.41 -25.46 -12.50
C GLU A 770 -3.66 -26.04 -11.30
N VAL A 771 -4.27 -25.96 -10.12
CA VAL A 771 -3.76 -26.57 -8.89
C VAL A 771 -4.37 -27.96 -8.78
N LEU A 772 -3.50 -28.98 -8.79
CA LEU A 772 -3.90 -30.39 -8.75
C LEU A 772 -4.33 -30.79 -7.33
N PRO A 773 -5.31 -31.71 -7.21
CA PRO A 773 -5.70 -32.26 -5.91
C PRO A 773 -4.54 -33.02 -5.27
N LEU A 774 -4.43 -32.91 -3.94
CA LEU A 774 -3.55 -33.76 -3.15
C LEU A 774 -3.96 -35.23 -3.34
N TRP A 775 -3.04 -36.18 -3.14
CA TRP A 775 -3.30 -37.57 -3.49
C TRP A 775 -4.55 -38.15 -2.80
N TRP A 776 -4.83 -37.79 -1.55
CA TRP A 776 -6.04 -38.19 -0.80
C TRP A 776 -7.32 -37.43 -1.21
N GLN A 777 -7.20 -36.34 -1.96
CA GLN A 777 -8.33 -35.60 -2.50
C GLN A 777 -8.83 -36.17 -3.83
N ARG A 778 -8.02 -36.99 -4.50
CA ARG A 778 -8.41 -37.62 -5.76
C ARG A 778 -9.58 -38.58 -5.55
N HIS A 779 -10.51 -38.59 -6.50
CA HIS A 779 -11.74 -39.39 -6.41
C HIS A 779 -11.44 -40.89 -6.38
N ASP A 780 -10.49 -41.35 -7.19
CA ASP A 780 -10.04 -42.75 -7.24
C ASP A 780 -9.54 -43.25 -5.87
N VAL A 781 -8.73 -42.44 -5.17
CA VAL A 781 -8.24 -42.78 -3.83
C VAL A 781 -9.36 -42.78 -2.80
N ARG A 782 -10.28 -41.81 -2.85
CA ARG A 782 -11.46 -41.81 -1.97
C ARG A 782 -12.36 -43.02 -2.23
N PHE A 783 -12.59 -43.37 -3.50
CA PHE A 783 -13.32 -44.58 -3.86
C PHE A 783 -12.61 -45.85 -3.39
N ALA A 784 -11.29 -45.94 -3.56
CA ALA A 784 -10.50 -47.06 -3.07
C ALA A 784 -10.53 -47.16 -1.54
N ALA A 785 -10.48 -46.04 -0.82
CA ALA A 785 -10.59 -46.00 0.64
C ALA A 785 -11.99 -46.42 1.11
N VAL A 786 -13.05 -45.95 0.45
CA VAL A 786 -14.43 -46.40 0.72
C VAL A 786 -14.58 -47.88 0.42
N LEU A 787 -14.05 -48.37 -0.71
CA LEU A 787 -14.07 -49.78 -1.07
C LEU A 787 -13.28 -50.62 -0.06
N ALA A 788 -12.10 -50.17 0.37
CA ALA A 788 -11.31 -50.82 1.41
C ALA A 788 -12.05 -50.84 2.75
N ALA A 789 -12.74 -49.76 3.13
CA ALA A 789 -13.58 -49.71 4.32
C ALA A 789 -14.78 -50.67 4.21
N LEU A 790 -15.43 -50.76 3.05
CA LEU A 790 -16.51 -51.72 2.79
C LEU A 790 -16.00 -53.17 2.80
N LEU A 791 -14.82 -53.44 2.24
CA LEU A 791 -14.17 -54.75 2.29
C LEU A 791 -13.74 -55.11 3.71
N ALA A 792 -13.22 -54.15 4.48
CA ALA A 792 -12.89 -54.33 5.89
C ALA A 792 -14.15 -54.58 6.72
N LEU A 793 -15.24 -53.87 6.45
CA LEU A 793 -16.54 -54.10 7.08
C LEU A 793 -17.11 -55.45 6.67
N ALA A 794 -16.99 -55.86 5.40
CA ALA A 794 -17.41 -57.17 4.93
C ALA A 794 -16.55 -58.29 5.51
N LEU A 795 -15.25 -58.07 5.67
CA LEU A 795 -14.32 -58.99 6.32
C LEU A 795 -14.62 -59.08 7.81
N LEU A 796 -14.85 -57.95 8.48
CA LEU A 796 -15.28 -57.89 9.87
C LEU A 796 -16.62 -58.58 10.04
N TYR A 797 -17.58 -58.33 9.16
CA TYR A 797 -18.87 -59.01 9.12
C TYR A 797 -18.69 -60.51 8.91
N ARG A 798 -17.82 -60.95 7.98
CA ARG A 798 -17.48 -62.36 7.78
C ARG A 798 -16.77 -62.97 8.98
N LEU A 799 -15.87 -62.24 9.65
CA LEU A 799 -15.17 -62.69 10.85
C LEU A 799 -16.12 -62.74 12.04
N LEU A 800 -17.06 -61.81 12.16
CA LEU A 800 -18.14 -61.81 13.14
C LEU A 800 -19.11 -62.94 12.85
N LEU A 801 -19.48 -63.18 11.59
CA LEU A 801 -20.29 -64.33 11.17
C LEU A 801 -19.56 -65.64 11.36
N HIS A 802 -18.24 -65.69 11.14
CA HIS A 802 -17.45 -66.88 11.35
C HIS A 802 -17.26 -67.12 12.85
N ARG A 803 -17.01 -66.09 13.65
CA ARG A 803 -17.06 -66.14 15.12
C ARG A 803 -18.44 -66.53 15.61
N TYR A 804 -19.50 -66.02 15.00
CA TYR A 804 -20.88 -66.35 15.34
C TYR A 804 -21.21 -67.78 14.92
N LYS A 805 -20.78 -68.24 13.75
CA LYS A 805 -20.95 -69.61 13.27
C LYS A 805 -20.08 -70.59 14.05
N THR A 806 -18.87 -70.24 14.44
CA THR A 806 -18.01 -71.09 15.29
C THR A 806 -18.45 -71.04 16.74
N HIS A 807 -18.97 -69.92 17.23
CA HIS A 807 -19.62 -69.82 18.54
C HIS A 807 -20.92 -70.62 18.53
N ASN A 808 -21.76 -70.52 17.50
CA ASN A 808 -22.98 -71.32 17.31
C ASN A 808 -22.69 -72.78 17.00
N ALA A 809 -21.60 -73.12 16.32
CA ALA A 809 -21.20 -74.50 16.07
C ALA A 809 -20.58 -75.09 17.33
N ARG A 810 -19.80 -74.32 18.11
CA ARG A 810 -19.40 -74.69 19.48
C ARG A 810 -20.61 -74.75 20.40
N LEU A 811 -21.61 -73.90 20.23
CA LEU A 811 -22.88 -73.94 20.96
C LEU A 811 -23.70 -75.13 20.50
N ALA A 812 -23.69 -75.51 19.22
CA ALA A 812 -24.41 -76.65 18.67
C ALA A 812 -23.69 -77.95 19.04
N GLU A 813 -22.36 -77.95 19.13
CA GLU A 813 -21.55 -79.05 19.64
C GLU A 813 -21.65 -79.14 21.17
N LEU A 814 -21.74 -78.01 21.88
CA LEU A 814 -22.08 -77.98 23.31
C LEU A 814 -23.52 -78.40 23.54
N VAL A 815 -24.45 -78.00 22.68
CA VAL A 815 -25.87 -78.35 22.73
C VAL A 815 -26.03 -79.80 22.36
N ARG A 816 -25.28 -80.34 21.38
CA ARG A 816 -25.24 -81.75 20.95
C ARG A 816 -24.57 -82.64 21.99
N LYS A 817 -23.41 -82.26 22.53
CA LYS A 817 -22.84 -82.87 23.74
C LYS A 817 -23.79 -82.74 24.92
N ARG A 818 -24.47 -81.60 25.08
CA ARG A 818 -25.54 -81.44 26.08
C ARG A 818 -26.82 -82.18 25.70
N THR A 819 -27.11 -82.57 24.46
CA THR A 819 -28.34 -83.31 24.10
C THR A 819 -28.10 -84.79 24.26
N GLU A 820 -26.87 -85.26 23.98
CA GLU A 820 -26.38 -86.59 24.34
C GLU A 820 -26.19 -86.71 25.86
N ASP A 821 -25.59 -85.73 26.54
CA ASP A 821 -25.56 -85.65 28.02
C ASP A 821 -26.95 -85.40 28.61
N LEU A 822 -27.88 -84.69 27.96
CA LEU A 822 -29.27 -84.51 28.41
C LEU A 822 -30.12 -85.75 28.16
N GLN A 823 -29.80 -86.61 27.20
CA GLN A 823 -30.48 -87.91 27.04
C GLN A 823 -29.97 -88.91 28.09
N LEU A 824 -28.67 -88.92 28.38
CA LEU A 824 -28.08 -89.67 29.50
C LEU A 824 -28.49 -89.10 30.87
N GLN A 825 -28.61 -87.76 30.99
CA GLN A 825 -29.14 -87.06 32.16
C GLN A 825 -30.65 -87.10 32.23
N ALA A 826 -31.43 -87.30 31.16
CA ALA A 826 -32.89 -87.47 31.19
C ALA A 826 -33.26 -88.85 31.75
N GLN A 827 -32.46 -89.89 31.44
CA GLN A 827 -32.56 -91.19 32.12
C GLN A 827 -32.12 -91.10 33.59
N ARG A 828 -31.07 -90.34 33.93
CA ARG A 828 -30.71 -90.04 35.33
C ARG A 828 -31.67 -89.07 36.02
N LEU A 829 -32.37 -88.19 35.30
CA LEU A 829 -33.37 -87.25 35.79
C LEU A 829 -34.71 -87.92 36.00
N LEU A 830 -35.10 -88.98 35.28
CA LEU A 830 -36.27 -89.77 35.68
C LEU A 830 -36.06 -90.47 37.03
N GLN A 831 -34.81 -90.88 37.32
CA GLN A 831 -34.40 -91.41 38.62
C GLN A 831 -34.19 -90.30 39.68
N ALA A 832 -33.59 -89.16 39.31
CA ALA A 832 -33.33 -88.04 40.22
C ALA A 832 -34.50 -87.06 40.35
N ASN A 833 -35.56 -87.11 39.54
CA ASN A 833 -36.78 -86.29 39.67
C ASN A 833 -37.77 -86.91 40.67
N GLN A 834 -37.60 -88.21 41.00
CA GLN A 834 -38.12 -88.76 42.25
C GLN A 834 -37.36 -88.21 43.47
N GLU A 835 -36.03 -88.01 43.39
CA GLU A 835 -35.21 -87.42 44.48
C GLU A 835 -35.23 -85.87 44.55
N LYS A 836 -35.51 -85.19 43.44
CA LYS A 836 -35.47 -83.71 43.29
C LYS A 836 -36.82 -83.06 43.56
N SER A 837 -37.93 -83.79 43.51
CA SER A 837 -39.19 -83.29 44.06
C SER A 837 -39.09 -83.08 45.59
N GLU A 838 -38.16 -83.76 46.27
CA GLU A 838 -37.82 -83.53 47.68
C GLU A 838 -36.78 -82.41 47.88
N LEU A 839 -35.91 -82.14 46.89
CA LEU A 839 -34.85 -81.13 46.97
C LEU A 839 -35.27 -79.73 46.46
N LEU A 840 -36.28 -79.63 45.60
CA LEU A 840 -36.77 -78.37 45.02
C LEU A 840 -37.60 -77.51 46.00
N THR A 841 -38.15 -78.10 47.06
CA THR A 841 -38.69 -77.35 48.21
C THR A 841 -37.58 -76.66 49.01
N ARG A 842 -36.36 -77.23 49.03
CA ARG A 842 -35.21 -76.71 49.79
C ARG A 842 -34.46 -75.55 49.12
N LEU A 843 -34.48 -75.43 47.79
CA LEU A 843 -33.69 -74.42 47.06
C LEU A 843 -34.48 -73.18 46.65
N ARG A 844 -35.81 -73.25 46.59
CA ARG A 844 -36.67 -72.07 46.39
C ARG A 844 -36.64 -71.12 47.59
N ILE A 845 -36.24 -71.60 48.76
CA ILE A 845 -36.06 -70.83 50.00
C ILE A 845 -34.71 -70.06 50.04
N LYS A 846 -33.72 -70.42 49.22
CA LYS A 846 -32.36 -69.82 49.29
C LYS A 846 -32.12 -68.60 48.39
N SER A 847 -32.98 -68.34 47.40
CA SER A 847 -32.83 -67.19 46.50
C SER A 847 -33.48 -65.91 47.04
N ASP A 848 -34.45 -66.00 47.95
CA ASP A 848 -35.09 -64.83 48.59
C ASP A 848 -34.23 -64.24 49.74
N VAL A 849 -33.14 -64.92 50.11
CA VAL A 849 -32.23 -64.52 51.19
C VAL A 849 -31.14 -63.55 50.72
N PHE A 850 -30.80 -63.55 49.43
CA PHE A 850 -29.71 -62.73 48.90
C PHE A 850 -30.09 -61.25 48.69
N GLU A 851 -31.37 -60.93 48.48
CA GLU A 851 -31.82 -59.53 48.33
C GLU A 851 -31.95 -58.78 49.66
N ARG A 852 -32.18 -59.46 50.79
CA ARG A 852 -32.31 -58.82 52.12
C ARG A 852 -30.95 -58.38 52.71
N GLN A 853 -29.85 -59.04 52.32
CA GLN A 853 -28.50 -58.72 52.81
C GLN A 853 -27.90 -57.41 52.23
N ALA A 854 -28.53 -56.78 51.24
CA ALA A 854 -28.00 -55.56 50.63
C ALA A 854 -28.50 -54.26 51.30
N HIS A 855 -29.70 -54.25 51.89
CA HIS A 855 -30.39 -52.99 52.26
C HIS A 855 -30.71 -52.84 53.77
N GLU A 856 -30.57 -53.90 54.59
CA GLU A 856 -30.89 -53.88 56.02
C GLU A 856 -29.63 -54.00 56.90
N ASP A 857 -29.64 -53.40 58.10
CA ASP A 857 -28.65 -53.57 59.16
C ASP A 857 -28.84 -54.94 59.83
N ALA A 858 -27.76 -55.73 59.92
CA ALA A 858 -27.83 -57.12 60.35
C ALA A 858 -28.26 -57.30 61.82
N LEU A 859 -28.14 -56.28 62.66
CA LEU A 859 -28.43 -56.35 64.10
C LEU A 859 -29.81 -55.78 64.46
N THR A 860 -30.24 -54.69 63.82
CA THR A 860 -31.52 -54.03 64.13
C THR A 860 -32.64 -54.30 63.13
N GLY A 861 -32.32 -54.79 61.93
CA GLY A 861 -33.28 -54.93 60.83
C GLY A 861 -33.77 -53.60 60.24
N LEU A 862 -33.24 -52.48 60.72
CA LEU A 862 -33.50 -51.15 60.16
C LEU A 862 -32.72 -50.95 58.86
N PRO A 863 -33.17 -50.03 57.98
CA PRO A 863 -32.35 -49.55 56.88
C PRO A 863 -30.93 -49.20 57.32
N ASN A 864 -29.94 -49.74 56.61
CA ASN A 864 -28.54 -49.40 56.84
C ASN A 864 -28.21 -48.00 56.30
N ARG A 865 -27.05 -47.45 56.66
CA ARG A 865 -26.61 -46.10 56.25
C ARG A 865 -26.74 -45.86 54.73
N ARG A 866 -26.42 -46.86 53.91
CA ARG A 866 -26.52 -46.73 52.44
C ARG A 866 -27.96 -46.52 51.99
N HIS A 867 -28.90 -47.28 52.56
CA HIS A 867 -30.32 -47.12 52.25
C HIS A 867 -30.89 -45.80 52.82
N PHE A 868 -30.40 -45.35 53.97
CA PHE A 868 -30.75 -44.06 54.54
C PHE A 868 -30.30 -42.88 53.66
N ASP A 869 -29.04 -42.86 53.19
CA ASP A 869 -28.52 -41.79 52.34
C ASP A 869 -29.33 -41.67 51.03
N GLU A 870 -29.70 -42.81 50.44
CA GLU A 870 -30.59 -42.86 49.27
C GLU A 870 -31.98 -42.32 49.58
N ALA A 871 -32.56 -42.63 50.74
CA ALA A 871 -33.86 -42.13 51.15
C ALA A 871 -33.84 -40.63 51.47
N LEU A 872 -32.81 -40.13 52.18
CA LEU A 872 -32.63 -38.73 52.50
C LEU A 872 -32.57 -37.86 51.25
N ALA A 873 -31.79 -38.27 50.24
CA ALA A 873 -31.72 -37.55 48.96
C ALA A 873 -33.08 -37.52 48.22
N ARG A 874 -33.82 -38.64 48.27
CA ARG A 874 -35.16 -38.74 47.67
C ARG A 874 -36.17 -37.83 48.37
N ASP A 875 -36.19 -37.82 49.70
CA ASP A 875 -37.20 -37.08 50.47
C ASP A 875 -36.90 -35.58 50.55
N ILE A 876 -35.64 -35.14 50.53
CA ILE A 876 -35.31 -33.72 50.32
C ILE A 876 -35.85 -33.22 48.97
N SER A 877 -35.66 -34.02 47.92
CA SER A 877 -36.19 -33.70 46.59
C SER A 877 -37.73 -33.66 46.58
N ARG A 878 -38.37 -34.51 47.39
CA ARG A 878 -39.83 -34.57 47.51
C ARG A 878 -40.39 -33.40 48.33
N ALA A 879 -39.77 -33.06 49.44
CA ALA A 879 -40.13 -31.93 50.30
C ALA A 879 -40.07 -30.61 49.52
N ARG A 880 -38.96 -30.35 48.82
CA ARG A 880 -38.80 -29.15 47.96
C ARG A 880 -39.86 -29.03 46.86
N ARG A 881 -40.28 -30.16 46.27
CA ARG A 881 -41.33 -30.15 45.23
C ARG A 881 -42.73 -29.96 45.78
N SER A 882 -43.00 -30.47 46.97
CA SER A 882 -44.34 -30.45 47.57
C SER A 882 -44.57 -29.25 48.49
N GLY A 883 -43.53 -28.50 48.83
CA GLY A 883 -43.57 -27.39 49.78
C GLY A 883 -43.84 -27.86 51.22
N ARG A 884 -43.72 -29.16 51.50
CA ARG A 884 -43.96 -29.74 52.81
C ARG A 884 -42.66 -29.87 53.60
N SER A 885 -42.75 -29.69 54.91
CA SER A 885 -41.58 -29.70 55.79
C SER A 885 -40.96 -31.10 55.89
N LEU A 886 -39.64 -31.14 56.05
CA LEU A 886 -38.86 -32.36 56.27
C LEU A 886 -37.91 -32.09 57.43
N VAL A 887 -37.98 -32.92 58.46
CA VAL A 887 -37.13 -32.78 59.64
C VAL A 887 -36.25 -34.01 59.78
N LEU A 888 -34.99 -33.78 60.09
CA LEU A 888 -34.04 -34.82 60.44
C LEU A 888 -33.75 -34.76 61.95
N ALA A 889 -33.94 -35.88 62.63
CA ALA A 889 -33.50 -36.07 64.01
C ALA A 889 -32.36 -37.09 64.04
N ILE A 890 -31.23 -36.72 64.65
CA ILE A 890 -30.12 -37.64 64.91
C ILE A 890 -30.09 -37.92 66.40
N LEU A 891 -30.04 -39.20 66.75
CA LEU A 891 -30.13 -39.70 68.12
C LEU A 891 -28.88 -40.52 68.44
N ASP A 892 -28.36 -40.30 69.64
CA ASP A 892 -27.21 -41.05 70.17
C ASP A 892 -27.51 -41.50 71.59
N ILE A 893 -27.31 -42.80 71.84
CA ILE A 893 -27.55 -43.39 73.15
C ILE A 893 -26.48 -42.90 74.14
N ASP A 894 -26.93 -42.22 75.18
CA ASP A 894 -26.03 -41.60 76.14
C ASP A 894 -25.28 -42.65 76.96
N HIS A 895 -23.97 -42.42 77.09
CA HIS A 895 -23.07 -43.31 77.83
C HIS A 895 -23.09 -44.78 77.38
N PHE A 896 -23.44 -45.07 76.12
CA PHE A 896 -23.55 -46.44 75.59
C PHE A 896 -22.29 -47.29 75.80
N LYS A 897 -21.10 -46.70 75.66
CA LYS A 897 -19.84 -47.38 75.99
C LYS A 897 -19.80 -47.92 77.43
N ARG A 898 -20.35 -47.20 78.42
CA ARG A 898 -20.46 -47.69 79.81
C ARG A 898 -21.42 -48.87 79.91
N ILE A 899 -22.48 -48.92 79.10
CA ILE A 899 -23.40 -50.06 79.05
C ILE A 899 -22.64 -51.31 78.58
N ASN A 900 -21.87 -51.18 77.49
CA ASN A 900 -21.04 -52.27 76.97
C ASN A 900 -19.94 -52.70 77.96
N ASP A 901 -19.23 -51.74 78.54
CA ASP A 901 -18.11 -52.00 79.44
C ASP A 901 -18.57 -52.58 80.80
N HIS A 902 -19.78 -52.25 81.26
CA HIS A 902 -20.27 -52.64 82.58
C HIS A 902 -21.11 -53.93 82.56
N TYR A 903 -21.87 -54.19 81.48
CA TYR A 903 -22.75 -55.35 81.40
C TYR A 903 -22.23 -56.41 80.43
N SER A 904 -22.17 -56.09 79.13
CA SER A 904 -21.44 -56.82 78.09
C SER A 904 -21.78 -56.20 76.73
N HIS A 905 -21.00 -56.53 75.70
CA HIS A 905 -21.38 -56.24 74.31
C HIS A 905 -22.71 -56.89 73.90
N ALA A 906 -23.02 -58.09 74.39
CA ALA A 906 -24.29 -58.75 74.07
C ALA A 906 -25.50 -58.00 74.67
N SER A 907 -25.33 -57.44 75.87
CA SER A 907 -26.33 -56.58 76.49
C SER A 907 -26.48 -55.27 75.73
N GLY A 908 -25.38 -54.63 75.30
CA GLY A 908 -25.47 -53.42 74.47
C GLY A 908 -26.09 -53.67 73.09
N ASP A 909 -25.81 -54.80 72.46
CA ASP A 909 -26.46 -55.22 71.22
C ASP A 909 -27.97 -55.43 71.41
N ALA A 910 -28.38 -56.02 72.55
CA ALA A 910 -29.79 -56.13 72.92
C ALA A 910 -30.44 -54.76 73.17
N VAL A 911 -29.73 -53.81 73.80
CA VAL A 911 -30.18 -52.42 73.95
C VAL A 911 -30.38 -51.77 72.58
N LEU A 912 -29.41 -51.89 71.66
CA LEU A 912 -29.52 -51.33 70.31
C LEU A 912 -30.70 -51.92 69.53
N HIS A 913 -30.94 -53.22 69.66
CA HIS A 913 -32.08 -53.90 69.05
C HIS A 913 -33.41 -53.37 69.61
N GLU A 914 -33.53 -53.29 70.93
CA GLU A 914 -34.72 -52.76 71.60
C GLU A 914 -34.97 -51.27 71.27
N VAL A 915 -33.90 -50.48 71.11
CA VAL A 915 -33.99 -49.09 70.64
C VAL A 915 -34.53 -49.06 69.22
N GLY A 916 -34.01 -49.90 68.32
CA GLY A 916 -34.54 -50.01 66.95
C GLY A 916 -36.03 -50.34 66.92
N VAL A 917 -36.47 -51.31 67.71
CA VAL A 917 -37.89 -51.68 67.83
C VAL A 917 -38.74 -50.53 68.35
N LEU A 918 -38.24 -49.77 69.33
CA LEU A 918 -38.95 -48.62 69.89
C LEU A 918 -39.07 -47.49 68.85
N LEU A 919 -38.00 -47.19 68.12
CA LEU A 919 -38.02 -46.18 67.07
C LEU A 919 -38.96 -46.56 65.92
N ILE A 920 -39.04 -47.83 65.54
CA ILE A 920 -40.02 -48.32 64.56
C ILE A 920 -41.45 -48.13 65.07
N ALA A 921 -41.71 -48.47 66.34
CA ALA A 921 -43.04 -48.33 66.92
C ALA A 921 -43.47 -46.86 67.08
N ALA A 922 -42.52 -45.94 67.26
CA ALA A 922 -42.77 -44.51 67.37
C ALA A 922 -42.90 -43.80 66.00
N ALA A 923 -42.32 -44.38 64.94
CA ALA A 923 -42.33 -43.82 63.60
C ALA A 923 -43.65 -44.09 62.85
N ARG A 924 -44.10 -43.15 62.01
CA ARG A 924 -45.24 -43.35 61.10
C ARG A 924 -44.79 -44.12 59.87
N ALA A 925 -45.74 -44.63 59.10
CA ALA A 925 -45.44 -45.33 57.83
C ALA A 925 -44.72 -44.42 56.79
N SER A 926 -44.78 -43.11 56.94
CA SER A 926 -44.06 -42.12 56.13
C SER A 926 -42.66 -41.78 56.65
N ASP A 927 -42.34 -42.18 57.87
CA ASP A 927 -41.10 -41.83 58.55
C ASP A 927 -40.10 -42.97 58.40
N LEU A 928 -38.82 -42.64 58.31
CA LEU A 928 -37.77 -43.63 58.13
C LEU A 928 -36.82 -43.63 59.34
N PRO A 929 -37.01 -44.54 60.32
CA PRO A 929 -35.98 -44.83 61.30
C PRO A 929 -34.85 -45.61 60.61
N ALA A 930 -33.60 -45.24 60.86
CA ALA A 930 -32.43 -45.91 60.33
C ALA A 930 -31.33 -45.99 61.39
N ARG A 931 -30.46 -47.00 61.25
CA ARG A 931 -29.24 -47.09 62.06
C ARG A 931 -28.05 -46.71 61.20
N LEU A 932 -27.35 -45.66 61.60
CA LEU A 932 -26.22 -45.13 60.85
C LEU A 932 -24.91 -45.89 61.16
N GLY A 933 -24.82 -46.45 62.36
CA GLY A 933 -23.72 -47.31 62.82
C GLY A 933 -23.45 -47.11 64.31
N GLY A 934 -22.87 -48.11 64.98
CA GLY A 934 -22.58 -48.01 66.42
C GLY A 934 -23.85 -47.77 67.24
N GLU A 935 -23.83 -46.74 68.10
CA GLU A 935 -24.97 -46.26 68.90
C GLU A 935 -25.81 -45.14 68.26
N GLU A 936 -25.55 -44.79 67.00
CA GLU A 936 -26.20 -43.67 66.31
C GLU A 936 -27.40 -44.12 65.47
N PHE A 937 -28.52 -43.43 65.68
CA PHE A 937 -29.76 -43.61 64.95
C PHE A 937 -30.20 -42.31 64.29
N ALA A 938 -30.93 -42.42 63.18
CA ALA A 938 -31.55 -41.30 62.51
C ALA A 938 -33.03 -41.56 62.32
N LEU A 939 -33.82 -40.48 62.43
CA LEU A 939 -35.22 -40.44 62.11
C LEU A 939 -35.42 -39.37 61.04
N LEU A 940 -35.82 -39.80 59.85
CA LEU A 940 -36.24 -38.91 58.77
C LEU A 940 -37.76 -38.75 58.83
N LEU A 941 -38.22 -37.56 59.21
CA LEU A 941 -39.62 -37.26 59.47
C LEU A 941 -40.18 -36.41 58.33
N ALA A 942 -40.91 -37.06 57.43
CA ALA A 942 -41.53 -36.40 56.29
C ALA A 942 -42.82 -35.68 56.70
N ASP A 943 -43.11 -34.56 56.06
CA ASP A 943 -44.33 -33.76 56.27
C ASP A 943 -44.56 -33.34 57.74
N THR A 944 -43.48 -33.15 58.50
CA THR A 944 -43.50 -32.88 59.95
C THR A 944 -42.78 -31.55 60.23
N SER A 945 -43.40 -30.65 61.00
CA SER A 945 -42.77 -29.37 61.36
C SER A 945 -41.70 -29.54 62.46
N LEU A 946 -40.82 -28.55 62.64
CA LEU A 946 -39.77 -28.60 63.66
C LEU A 946 -40.31 -28.78 65.09
N GLU A 947 -41.45 -28.14 65.40
CA GLU A 947 -42.11 -28.25 66.70
C GLU A 947 -42.73 -29.63 66.92
N GLU A 948 -43.33 -30.22 65.87
CA GLU A 948 -43.88 -31.58 65.90
C GLU A 948 -42.79 -32.64 66.04
N ALA A 949 -41.68 -32.47 65.34
CA ALA A 949 -40.52 -33.35 65.44
C ALA A 949 -39.88 -33.26 66.84
N GLN A 950 -39.78 -32.06 67.42
CA GLN A 950 -39.30 -31.90 68.80
C GLN A 950 -40.25 -32.57 69.81
N ALA A 951 -41.57 -32.45 69.61
CA ALA A 951 -42.56 -33.14 70.43
C ALA A 951 -42.45 -34.67 70.32
N LEU A 952 -42.21 -35.20 69.12
CA LEU A 952 -41.98 -36.63 68.89
C LEU A 952 -40.70 -37.10 69.58
N CYS A 953 -39.59 -36.36 69.47
CA CYS A 953 -38.38 -36.70 70.19
C CYS A 953 -38.59 -36.67 71.71
N LEU A 954 -39.37 -35.72 72.25
CA LEU A 954 -39.70 -35.66 73.68
C LEU A 954 -40.56 -36.85 74.12
N LEU A 955 -41.49 -37.29 73.26
CA LEU A 955 -42.27 -38.50 73.48
C LEU A 955 -41.39 -39.74 73.52
N ILE A 956 -40.49 -39.91 72.53
CA ILE A 956 -39.53 -41.03 72.49
C ILE A 956 -38.64 -40.99 73.74
N ARG A 957 -38.19 -39.81 74.16
CA ARG A 957 -37.41 -39.65 75.41
C ARG A 957 -38.21 -40.05 76.65
N ALA A 958 -39.48 -39.70 76.74
CA ALA A 958 -40.36 -40.17 77.82
C ALA A 958 -40.52 -41.70 77.80
N LEU A 959 -40.61 -42.32 76.61
CA LEU A 959 -40.66 -43.78 76.46
C LEU A 959 -39.34 -44.45 76.92
N PHE A 960 -38.19 -43.81 76.69
CA PHE A 960 -36.92 -44.30 77.23
C PHE A 960 -36.90 -44.27 78.75
N HIS A 961 -37.33 -43.17 79.38
CA HIS A 961 -37.41 -43.05 80.84
C HIS A 961 -38.45 -43.98 81.49
N ALA A 962 -39.54 -44.29 80.80
CA ALA A 962 -40.57 -45.19 81.29
C ALA A 962 -40.10 -46.65 81.39
N ARG A 963 -39.02 -47.00 80.68
CA ARG A 963 -38.49 -48.36 80.62
C ARG A 963 -37.30 -48.48 81.57
N GLN A 964 -37.43 -49.34 82.58
CA GLN A 964 -36.40 -49.53 83.61
C GLN A 964 -35.48 -50.72 83.35
N ASP A 965 -35.86 -51.61 82.44
CA ASP A 965 -35.12 -52.84 82.13
C ASP A 965 -34.85 -52.88 80.62
N TRP A 966 -33.60 -52.61 80.25
CA TRP A 966 -33.13 -52.55 78.87
C TRP A 966 -32.15 -53.69 78.60
N GLY A 967 -32.28 -54.33 77.44
CA GLY A 967 -31.36 -55.40 77.02
C GLY A 967 -31.32 -56.61 77.98
N GLY A 968 -32.45 -56.88 78.67
CA GLY A 968 -32.60 -57.96 79.64
C GLY A 968 -31.89 -57.74 80.99
N VAL A 969 -31.45 -56.51 81.27
CA VAL A 969 -30.78 -56.14 82.52
C VAL A 969 -31.74 -55.36 83.42
N ASP A 970 -32.10 -55.95 84.56
CA ASP A 970 -32.98 -55.33 85.55
C ASP A 970 -32.36 -54.03 86.09
N GLY A 971 -33.12 -52.94 86.03
CA GLY A 971 -32.76 -51.61 86.53
C GLY A 971 -31.83 -50.78 85.63
N LEU A 972 -31.46 -51.27 84.45
CA LEU A 972 -30.66 -50.51 83.49
C LEU A 972 -31.50 -49.41 82.83
N GLN A 973 -31.24 -48.15 83.22
CA GLN A 973 -31.82 -46.99 82.53
C GLN A 973 -30.96 -46.53 81.36
N VAL A 974 -31.60 -46.40 80.20
CA VAL A 974 -30.98 -45.91 78.97
C VAL A 974 -31.62 -44.58 78.61
N THR A 975 -30.80 -43.58 78.34
CA THR A 975 -31.22 -42.27 77.85
C THR A 975 -30.57 -41.98 76.50
N PHE A 976 -31.11 -41.02 75.75
CA PHE A 976 -30.48 -40.56 74.51
C PHE A 976 -30.47 -39.05 74.45
N SER A 977 -29.49 -38.52 73.73
CA SER A 977 -29.46 -37.13 73.30
C SER A 977 -29.84 -37.07 71.84
N ALA A 978 -30.58 -36.02 71.45
CA ALA A 978 -30.97 -35.82 70.05
C ALA A 978 -30.76 -34.38 69.58
N GLY A 979 -30.35 -34.27 68.32
CA GLY A 979 -30.30 -33.02 67.58
C GLY A 979 -31.31 -33.05 66.44
N VAL A 980 -32.15 -32.01 66.37
CA VAL A 980 -33.25 -31.94 65.41
C VAL A 980 -33.08 -30.71 64.52
N ALA A 981 -33.14 -30.89 63.21
CA ALA A 981 -33.04 -29.79 62.24
C ALA A 981 -34.09 -29.95 61.13
N GLU A 982 -34.82 -28.87 60.85
CA GLU A 982 -35.77 -28.77 59.74
C GLU A 982 -35.07 -28.32 58.46
N LEU A 983 -35.36 -28.96 57.33
CA LEU A 983 -34.82 -28.62 56.02
C LEU A 983 -35.06 -27.14 55.65
N ARG A 984 -33.98 -26.39 55.37
CA ARG A 984 -34.04 -25.02 54.83
C ARG A 984 -33.86 -25.02 53.32
N ASP A 985 -34.26 -23.95 52.64
CA ASP A 985 -34.24 -23.86 51.17
C ASP A 985 -32.84 -24.09 50.57
N ASP A 986 -31.79 -23.67 51.27
CA ASP A 986 -30.38 -23.78 50.87
C ASP A 986 -29.69 -25.08 51.31
N ASP A 987 -30.39 -25.97 52.04
CA ASP A 987 -29.78 -27.18 52.57
C ASP A 987 -29.53 -28.27 51.51
N THR A 988 -28.36 -28.88 51.56
CA THR A 988 -28.10 -30.21 50.97
C THR A 988 -28.29 -31.28 52.02
N GLY A 989 -28.42 -32.56 51.63
CA GLY A 989 -28.50 -33.65 52.63
C GLY A 989 -27.34 -33.65 53.63
N SER A 990 -26.15 -33.22 53.18
CA SER A 990 -24.98 -33.08 54.06
C SER A 990 -25.06 -31.89 55.01
N SER A 991 -25.62 -30.74 54.59
CA SER A 991 -25.74 -29.57 55.47
C SER A 991 -26.87 -29.73 56.49
N LEU A 992 -27.98 -30.38 56.10
CA LEU A 992 -29.05 -30.74 57.04
C LEU A 992 -28.53 -31.72 58.11
N MET A 993 -27.76 -32.73 57.70
CA MET A 993 -27.09 -33.67 58.61
C MET A 993 -26.14 -32.95 59.57
N GLN A 994 -25.32 -32.01 59.07
CA GLN A 994 -24.41 -31.23 59.91
C GLN A 994 -25.14 -30.36 60.94
N ARG A 995 -26.30 -29.76 60.59
CA ARG A 995 -27.07 -28.95 61.55
C ARG A 995 -27.72 -29.81 62.62
N ALA A 996 -28.27 -30.97 62.25
CA ALA A 996 -28.80 -31.92 63.22
C ALA A 996 -27.69 -32.44 64.16
N ASP A 997 -26.50 -32.73 63.63
CA ASP A 997 -25.36 -33.21 64.43
C ASP A 997 -24.79 -32.11 65.34
N HIS A 998 -24.72 -30.87 64.88
CA HIS A 998 -24.36 -29.72 65.71
C HIS A 998 -25.33 -29.54 66.88
N ALA A 999 -26.64 -29.63 66.62
CA ALA A 999 -27.65 -29.60 67.68
C ALA A 999 -27.49 -30.78 68.66
N LEU A 1000 -27.16 -31.98 68.17
CA LEU A 1000 -26.88 -33.15 69.02
C LEU A 1000 -25.66 -32.91 69.92
N TYR A 1001 -24.61 -32.28 69.38
CA TYR A 1001 -23.43 -31.91 70.15
C TYR A 1001 -23.77 -30.89 71.27
N GLU A 1002 -24.60 -29.90 70.97
CA GLU A 1002 -25.13 -28.98 71.99
C GLU A 1002 -25.91 -29.72 73.08
N ALA A 1003 -26.76 -30.69 72.71
CA ALA A 1003 -27.49 -31.54 73.66
C ALA A 1003 -26.55 -32.33 74.58
N LYS A 1004 -25.50 -32.94 74.02
CA LYS A 1004 -24.48 -33.66 74.79
C LYS A 1004 -23.65 -32.74 75.70
N SER A 1005 -23.30 -31.52 75.23
CA SER A 1005 -22.46 -30.59 76.00
C SER A 1005 -23.21 -29.88 77.14
N ALA A 1006 -24.53 -29.69 77.01
CA ALA A 1006 -25.34 -29.02 78.01
C ALA A 1006 -25.80 -29.93 79.18
N GLY A 1007 -25.39 -31.21 79.18
CA GLY A 1007 -25.66 -32.17 80.27
C GLY A 1007 -26.29 -33.50 79.85
N ARG A 1008 -26.40 -33.79 78.55
CA ARG A 1008 -27.00 -35.03 77.98
C ARG A 1008 -28.48 -35.22 78.35
N ASP A 1009 -29.06 -36.32 77.86
CA ASP A 1009 -30.48 -36.67 78.00
C ASP A 1009 -31.39 -35.47 77.69
N ARG A 1010 -31.30 -34.95 76.46
CA ARG A 1010 -32.10 -33.80 76.01
C ARG A 1010 -32.16 -33.70 74.51
N ILE A 1011 -33.04 -32.83 74.05
CA ILE A 1011 -33.26 -32.55 72.64
C ILE A 1011 -32.94 -31.08 72.40
N CYS A 1012 -32.02 -30.83 71.48
CA CYS A 1012 -31.67 -29.50 71.01
C CYS A 1012 -32.09 -29.33 69.55
N VAL A 1013 -32.41 -28.10 69.16
CA VAL A 1013 -32.93 -27.75 67.83
C VAL A 1013 -31.93 -26.81 67.14
N GLY A 1014 -31.59 -27.09 65.87
CA GLY A 1014 -30.55 -26.38 65.09
C GLY A 1014 -30.98 -25.77 63.76
#